data_AF-A0A9W3BCS1-F1
#
_entry.id   AF-A0A9W3BCS1-F1
#
_cell.length_a   1.000
_cell.length_b   1.000
_cell.length_c   1.000
_cell.angle_alpha   90.00
_cell.angle_beta   90.00
_cell.angle_gamma   90.00
#
_symmetry.space_group_name_H-M   'P 1'
#
loop_
_entity.id
_entity.type
_entity.pdbx_description
1 polymer ?
#
loop_
_entity_poly.entity_id
_entity_poly.type
_entity_poly.pdbx_seq_one_letter_code
_entity_poly.pdbx_strand_id
1 'polypeptide(L)'
;MFILKVFLVVFLVNVLSQAAVVHKDAKSTQITKVHIVFMNHLDVGYADGIDQDTGFIVQVLNRYMTEYFVRAINISRTLIQDGYTEKFVYTTHPWLVSLYLDCPNITLIGGPLKCPSKEEQMEFRRTVYDGLITWHAFPFNIQTDFISYYLFESGLELSQRLDAMFNIKRTHPTMSQRDVPGITKAALASLKKYGIKSISVGVNPGTAPPDVPSPFVWKFSSKDEDGIMAFWIKGGYPLNPGPNPAQPGGLSRDKCVIADGLSEILCFAFRTDNTGPPITIQEVLGYYEILRAEFPGAELVASTFDNFVQALETVKSTLPVRWSEIGDTWIQGVASDPWKYSRYRAFVRAWENCEGSYHCNRHADPRIQNMLRYLVKIPEHTWGSHGIIDFIAWTNEALEAARQTKPYQINEDTWREQRQFLDLALTALEDHPLVQSIQNEYEDLVAAEPDLSEYTEASPDQDFYCPNGGIIRFASDGSLIRLYDPFNKKEWASSTSRIGQILYDTYVEQDFIDMAKLYNYVSGVGYDKPNMTDNAHPEKKRWEVTMLNLYKYIGLNFTTCVFWVKAVTKDDQTRTKYGAPKVFYIQYRMESSIMPTVNVTFLMLGKTTTRLPESISFGFQPVNQGYQWTLDKMSQYIDPCDVVLNGSQYVHGVKNEVNLLNEDNKGIQFFTRDVPIVNLGTDNRIDSPFPVPLQPFECSTLRNFSFNIYNNIWNTNYPMWYPFNQQDENFKAEFTISFIS
;
A
#
# COMPACT_ATOMS: atom_id res chain seq x y z
N MET A 1 25.87 -60.18 25.91
CA MET A 1 24.63 -59.48 26.30
C MET A 1 24.83 -58.55 27.51
N PHE A 2 25.91 -57.75 27.50
CA PHE A 2 26.22 -56.77 28.56
C PHE A 2 26.71 -55.41 28.01
N ILE A 3 26.90 -55.29 26.69
CA ILE A 3 27.34 -54.05 26.02
C ILE A 3 26.14 -53.24 25.48
N LEU A 4 24.95 -53.85 25.35
CA LEU A 4 23.75 -53.16 24.86
C LEU A 4 22.97 -52.38 25.93
N LYS A 5 23.29 -52.55 27.23
CA LYS A 5 22.60 -51.85 28.33
C LYS A 5 23.27 -50.56 28.78
N VAL A 6 24.55 -50.34 28.42
CA VAL A 6 25.28 -49.12 28.84
C VAL A 6 25.06 -47.96 27.85
N PHE A 7 24.82 -48.24 26.57
CA PHE A 7 24.50 -47.20 25.58
C PHE A 7 23.09 -46.61 25.72
N LEU A 8 22.12 -47.37 26.26
CA LEU A 8 20.75 -46.86 26.44
C LEU A 8 20.64 -45.87 27.61
N VAL A 9 21.50 -45.97 28.63
CA VAL A 9 21.44 -45.10 29.82
C VAL A 9 22.14 -43.75 29.57
N VAL A 10 23.20 -43.72 28.74
CA VAL A 10 23.88 -42.46 28.39
C VAL A 10 23.09 -41.65 27.36
N PHE A 11 22.33 -42.30 26.46
CA PHE A 11 21.46 -41.59 25.52
C PHE A 11 20.18 -41.04 26.19
N LEU A 12 19.61 -41.73 27.18
CA LEU A 12 18.45 -41.21 27.92
C LEU A 12 18.80 -40.06 28.87
N VAL A 13 20.03 -40.00 29.42
CA VAL A 13 20.45 -38.87 30.25
C VAL A 13 20.79 -37.63 29.42
N ASN A 14 21.31 -37.78 28.19
CA ASN A 14 21.59 -36.64 27.30
C ASN A 14 20.37 -36.17 26.47
N VAL A 15 19.36 -37.01 26.26
CA VAL A 15 18.08 -36.59 25.63
C VAL A 15 17.11 -35.97 26.64
N LEU A 16 17.27 -36.26 27.94
CA LEU A 16 16.51 -35.58 29.01
C LEU A 16 17.16 -34.29 29.54
N SER A 17 18.42 -33.99 29.16
CA SER A 17 19.11 -32.76 29.59
C SER A 17 19.15 -31.64 28.53
N GLN A 18 18.49 -31.82 27.37
CA GLN A 18 18.24 -30.75 26.38
C GLN A 18 16.75 -30.39 26.24
N ALA A 19 15.88 -30.99 27.04
CA ALA A 19 14.44 -30.65 27.12
C ALA A 19 14.07 -29.91 28.41
N ALA A 20 15.05 -29.24 29.04
CA ALA A 20 14.82 -28.39 30.20
C ALA A 20 15.78 -27.21 30.17
N VAL A 21 15.67 -26.36 29.14
CA VAL A 21 15.81 -24.92 29.43
C VAL A 21 14.60 -24.60 30.28
N VAL A 22 14.79 -24.72 31.59
CA VAL A 22 13.92 -24.11 32.58
C VAL A 22 13.86 -22.65 32.17
N HIS A 23 12.77 -22.25 31.50
CA HIS A 23 12.29 -20.89 31.56
C HIS A 23 12.32 -20.57 33.05
N LYS A 24 13.25 -19.70 33.47
CA LYS A 24 13.11 -19.03 34.75
C LYS A 24 11.67 -18.55 34.76
N ASP A 25 10.88 -19.05 35.70
CA ASP A 25 9.56 -18.54 36.03
C ASP A 25 9.71 -17.05 36.34
N ALA A 26 9.70 -16.22 35.29
CA ALA A 26 9.13 -14.89 35.39
C ALA A 26 7.70 -15.18 35.84
N LYS A 27 7.39 -14.86 37.10
CA LYS A 27 6.02 -14.89 37.61
C LYS A 27 5.12 -14.38 36.49
N SER A 28 4.32 -15.26 35.88
CA SER A 28 3.39 -14.80 34.86
C SER A 28 2.53 -13.75 35.54
N THR A 29 2.56 -12.51 35.03
CA THR A 29 1.75 -11.45 35.60
C THR A 29 0.32 -11.96 35.58
N GLN A 30 -0.29 -12.09 36.76
CA GLN A 30 -1.68 -12.51 36.84
C GLN A 30 -2.50 -11.45 36.12
N ILE A 31 -3.20 -11.86 35.05
CA ILE A 31 -4.04 -10.94 34.28
C ILE A 31 -5.23 -10.56 35.16
N THR A 32 -5.37 -9.27 35.45
CA THR A 32 -6.44 -8.74 36.30
C THR A 32 -7.57 -8.15 35.47
N LYS A 33 -7.31 -7.75 34.22
CA LYS A 33 -8.31 -7.10 33.37
C LYS A 33 -8.05 -7.33 31.89
N VAL A 34 -9.13 -7.53 31.13
CA VAL A 34 -9.14 -7.71 29.69
C VAL A 34 -9.96 -6.59 29.05
N HIS A 35 -9.29 -5.78 28.23
CA HIS A 35 -9.92 -4.79 27.37
C HIS A 35 -10.39 -5.47 26.09
N ILE A 36 -11.69 -5.44 25.82
CA ILE A 36 -12.29 -6.06 24.64
C ILE A 36 -12.68 -4.97 23.66
N VAL A 37 -12.03 -4.94 22.48
CA VAL A 37 -12.41 -4.02 21.40
C VAL A 37 -13.24 -4.80 20.38
N PHE A 38 -14.47 -4.33 20.13
CA PHE A 38 -15.37 -4.88 19.13
C PHE A 38 -15.33 -4.03 17.85
N MET A 39 -15.07 -4.66 16.71
CA MET A 39 -14.95 -4.01 15.41
C MET A 39 -15.17 -5.06 14.29
N ASN A 40 -15.21 -4.64 13.03
CA ASN A 40 -14.97 -5.54 11.91
C ASN A 40 -14.00 -4.92 10.90
N HIS A 41 -13.39 -5.76 10.07
CA HIS A 41 -12.58 -5.28 8.96
C HIS A 41 -13.43 -4.59 7.91
N LEU A 42 -12.95 -3.44 7.41
CA LEU A 42 -13.58 -2.65 6.36
C LEU A 42 -12.69 -2.69 5.13
N ASP A 43 -13.23 -3.28 4.08
CA ASP A 43 -12.79 -3.09 2.71
C ASP A 43 -13.75 -2.10 2.04
N VAL A 44 -13.23 -1.07 1.40
CA VAL A 44 -14.07 -0.11 0.66
C VAL A 44 -14.25 -0.64 -0.75
N GLY A 45 -14.94 -1.76 -0.85
CA GLY A 45 -14.98 -2.71 -1.96
C GLY A 45 -14.91 -4.14 -1.41
N TYR A 46 -14.63 -5.13 -2.26
CA TYR A 46 -14.42 -6.54 -1.88
C TYR A 46 -15.67 -7.27 -1.34
N ALA A 47 -15.94 -8.46 -1.90
CA ALA A 47 -17.02 -9.32 -1.43
C ALA A 47 -16.40 -10.62 -0.91
N ASP A 48 -16.35 -10.78 0.41
CA ASP A 48 -16.17 -12.09 1.04
C ASP A 48 -17.40 -12.40 1.90
N GLY A 49 -18.07 -13.52 1.62
CA GLY A 49 -19.15 -14.03 2.46
C GLY A 49 -20.43 -13.19 2.58
N ILE A 50 -20.64 -12.14 1.76
CA ILE A 50 -21.91 -11.40 1.72
C ILE A 50 -22.82 -12.01 0.65
N ASP A 51 -24.04 -12.40 1.04
CA ASP A 51 -25.13 -12.98 0.24
C ASP A 51 -25.12 -12.63 -1.25
N GLN A 52 -24.40 -13.36 -2.11
CA GLN A 52 -24.40 -13.25 -3.59
C GLN A 52 -24.25 -11.84 -4.22
N ASP A 53 -24.09 -10.79 -3.40
CA ASP A 53 -24.11 -9.39 -3.77
C ASP A 53 -22.68 -8.94 -4.00
N THR A 54 -22.39 -8.78 -5.29
CA THR A 54 -21.18 -8.30 -5.95
C THR A 54 -20.33 -7.31 -5.15
N GLY A 55 -18.99 -7.44 -5.20
CA GLY A 55 -18.00 -6.65 -4.44
C GLY A 55 -17.87 -5.16 -4.79
N PHE A 56 -18.98 -4.48 -5.07
CA PHE A 56 -19.06 -3.03 -5.26
C PHE A 56 -18.98 -2.29 -3.93
N ILE A 57 -18.29 -1.16 -3.97
CA ILE A 57 -18.10 -0.21 -2.89
C ILE A 57 -19.44 0.21 -2.31
N VAL A 58 -20.35 0.72 -3.14
CA VAL A 58 -21.60 1.30 -2.63
C VAL A 58 -22.50 0.26 -1.94
N GLN A 59 -22.38 -1.01 -2.32
CA GLN A 59 -23.13 -2.10 -1.67
C GLN A 59 -22.61 -2.33 -0.26
N VAL A 60 -21.29 -2.35 -0.06
CA VAL A 60 -20.66 -2.39 1.26
C VAL A 60 -21.08 -1.17 2.08
N LEU A 61 -20.97 0.04 1.53
CA LEU A 61 -21.36 1.27 2.23
C LEU A 61 -22.82 1.24 2.66
N ASN A 62 -23.72 0.77 1.79
CA ASN A 62 -25.14 0.69 2.07
C ASN A 62 -25.46 -0.23 3.27
N ARG A 63 -24.69 -1.31 3.50
CA ARG A 63 -24.85 -2.11 4.72
C ARG A 63 -24.54 -1.32 5.98
N TYR A 64 -23.51 -0.47 5.96
CA TYR A 64 -23.25 0.45 7.08
C TYR A 64 -24.38 1.46 7.26
N MET A 65 -24.89 2.03 6.17
CA MET A 65 -25.94 3.05 6.23
C MET A 65 -27.30 2.54 6.70
N THR A 66 -27.66 1.28 6.39
CA THR A 66 -29.02 0.78 6.63
C THR A 66 -29.13 -0.40 7.59
N GLU A 67 -28.02 -1.09 7.91
CA GLU A 67 -28.06 -2.33 8.70
C GLU A 67 -27.11 -2.27 9.90
N TYR A 68 -25.82 -1.97 9.69
CA TYR A 68 -24.78 -2.26 10.68
C TYR A 68 -24.82 -1.31 11.86
N PHE A 69 -24.96 0.00 11.63
CA PHE A 69 -25.06 0.93 12.74
C PHE A 69 -26.35 0.73 13.55
N VAL A 70 -27.48 0.50 12.88
CA VAL A 70 -28.75 0.18 13.55
C VAL A 70 -28.63 -1.08 14.41
N ARG A 71 -28.02 -2.14 13.87
CA ARG A 71 -27.78 -3.39 14.61
C ARG A 71 -26.85 -3.18 15.81
N ALA A 72 -25.75 -2.45 15.63
CA ALA A 72 -24.81 -2.17 16.72
C ALA A 72 -25.49 -1.41 17.87
N ILE A 73 -26.29 -0.38 17.54
CA ILE A 73 -27.11 0.36 18.49
C ILE A 73 -28.05 -0.60 19.25
N ASN A 74 -28.82 -1.40 18.52
CA ASN A 74 -29.80 -2.30 19.13
C ASN A 74 -29.14 -3.29 20.09
N ILE A 75 -28.02 -3.90 19.72
CA ILE A 75 -27.28 -4.83 20.58
C ILE A 75 -26.83 -4.14 21.87
N SER A 76 -26.20 -2.97 21.79
CA SER A 76 -25.76 -2.20 22.96
C SER A 76 -26.95 -1.83 23.86
N ARG A 77 -28.06 -1.38 23.28
CA ARG A 77 -29.27 -0.98 24.01
C ARG A 77 -29.95 -2.15 24.70
N THR A 78 -30.12 -3.28 24.01
CA THR A 78 -30.74 -4.48 24.57
C THR A 78 -29.94 -5.04 25.74
N LEU A 79 -28.60 -5.14 25.63
CA LEU A 79 -27.76 -5.58 26.75
C LEU A 79 -27.95 -4.72 28.00
N ILE A 80 -28.14 -3.40 27.84
CA ILE A 80 -28.40 -2.48 28.96
C ILE A 80 -29.82 -2.65 29.50
N GLN A 81 -30.83 -2.67 28.63
CA GLN A 81 -32.24 -2.77 29.00
C GLN A 81 -32.56 -4.07 29.74
N ASP A 82 -31.97 -5.18 29.31
CA ASP A 82 -32.17 -6.50 29.90
C ASP A 82 -31.33 -6.74 31.16
N GLY A 83 -30.51 -5.75 31.57
CA GLY A 83 -29.75 -5.79 32.82
C GLY A 83 -28.50 -6.68 32.78
N TYR A 84 -27.94 -6.96 31.60
CA TYR A 84 -26.67 -7.70 31.49
C TYR A 84 -25.51 -6.88 32.06
N THR A 85 -24.56 -7.59 32.67
CA THR A 85 -23.31 -6.99 33.17
C THR A 85 -22.39 -6.67 32.01
N GLU A 86 -22.32 -7.58 31.04
CA GLU A 86 -21.60 -7.47 29.79
C GLU A 86 -22.11 -6.28 28.98
N LYS A 87 -21.18 -5.56 28.36
CA LYS A 87 -21.46 -4.41 27.51
C LYS A 87 -20.94 -4.65 26.09
N PHE A 88 -21.44 -3.86 25.16
CA PHE A 88 -20.98 -3.85 23.78
C PHE A 88 -20.72 -2.41 23.37
N VAL A 89 -19.46 -2.11 23.02
CA VAL A 89 -19.01 -0.82 22.50
C VAL A 89 -18.46 -1.06 21.11
N TYR A 90 -19.14 -0.53 20.09
CA TYR A 90 -18.76 -0.76 18.71
C TYR A 90 -17.75 0.27 18.23
N THR A 91 -16.54 -0.18 17.88
CA THR A 91 -15.50 0.64 17.27
C THR A 91 -15.65 0.59 15.75
N THR A 92 -15.71 1.75 15.11
CA THR A 92 -15.82 1.89 13.65
C THR A 92 -14.76 2.85 13.07
N HIS A 93 -14.83 3.09 11.77
CA HIS A 93 -13.96 4.00 11.04
C HIS A 93 -14.55 5.41 11.00
N PRO A 94 -13.76 6.48 11.28
CA PRO A 94 -14.27 7.86 11.27
C PRO A 94 -14.81 8.27 9.89
N TRP A 95 -14.33 7.68 8.80
CA TRP A 95 -14.87 7.96 7.47
C TRP A 95 -16.31 7.49 7.27
N LEU A 96 -16.64 6.28 7.72
CA LEU A 96 -18.02 5.78 7.70
C LEU A 96 -18.94 6.66 8.56
N VAL A 97 -18.47 7.10 9.73
CA VAL A 97 -19.21 8.02 10.60
C VAL A 97 -19.49 9.34 9.88
N SER A 98 -18.48 9.89 9.20
CA SER A 98 -18.65 11.14 8.44
C SER A 98 -19.69 11.01 7.33
N LEU A 99 -19.69 9.89 6.61
CA LEU A 99 -20.69 9.61 5.57
C LEU A 99 -22.08 9.37 6.15
N TYR A 100 -22.20 8.67 7.28
CA TYR A 100 -23.50 8.39 7.89
C TYR A 100 -24.18 9.66 8.41
N LEU A 101 -23.41 10.58 8.98
CA LEU A 101 -23.92 11.83 9.55
C LEU A 101 -24.24 12.89 8.49
N ASP A 102 -23.47 12.95 7.41
CA ASP A 102 -23.67 13.92 6.32
C ASP A 102 -24.64 13.39 5.26
N CYS A 103 -24.51 12.11 4.93
CA CYS A 103 -25.15 11.39 3.83
C CYS A 103 -25.18 12.15 2.50
N PRO A 104 -24.02 12.27 1.82
CA PRO A 104 -23.96 12.93 0.52
C PRO A 104 -24.72 12.14 -0.56
N ASN A 105 -25.29 12.86 -1.52
CA ASN A 105 -25.96 12.27 -2.68
C ASN A 105 -24.92 11.72 -3.68
N ILE A 106 -24.52 10.47 -3.49
CA ILE A 106 -23.52 9.78 -4.33
C ILE A 106 -24.20 8.65 -5.11
N THR A 107 -23.91 8.57 -6.40
CA THR A 107 -24.22 7.38 -7.22
C THR A 107 -22.92 6.81 -7.79
N LEU A 108 -22.65 5.55 -7.46
CA LEU A 108 -21.54 4.77 -8.02
C LEU A 108 -22.09 3.72 -8.99
N ILE A 109 -21.20 3.00 -9.70
CA ILE A 109 -21.60 1.95 -10.66
C ILE A 109 -22.50 0.89 -9.99
N GLY A 110 -22.22 0.51 -8.74
CA GLY A 110 -23.03 -0.45 -8.00
C GLY A 110 -24.41 0.06 -7.53
N GLY A 111 -24.73 1.34 -7.78
CA GLY A 111 -25.98 2.00 -7.37
C GLY A 111 -25.79 3.27 -6.52
N PRO A 112 -26.90 3.85 -6.02
CA PRO A 112 -26.85 5.02 -5.14
C PRO A 112 -26.51 4.66 -3.69
N LEU A 113 -25.88 5.60 -2.98
CA LEU A 113 -25.77 5.55 -1.53
C LEU A 113 -27.16 5.74 -0.90
N LYS A 114 -27.54 4.83 0.00
CA LYS A 114 -28.80 4.87 0.74
C LYS A 114 -28.58 5.65 2.03
N CYS A 115 -29.36 6.70 2.24
CA CYS A 115 -29.24 7.50 3.45
C CYS A 115 -30.05 6.96 4.63
N PRO A 116 -29.49 7.03 5.86
CA PRO A 116 -30.29 6.81 7.06
C PRO A 116 -31.35 7.91 7.21
N SER A 117 -32.46 7.58 7.86
CA SER A 117 -33.46 8.55 8.30
C SER A 117 -32.88 9.52 9.35
N LYS A 118 -33.57 10.65 9.54
CA LYS A 118 -33.17 11.62 10.58
C LYS A 118 -33.23 11.01 11.97
N GLU A 119 -34.21 10.14 12.21
CA GLU A 119 -34.39 9.40 13.45
C GLU A 119 -33.22 8.46 13.71
N GLU A 120 -32.79 7.70 12.69
CA GLU A 120 -31.61 6.82 12.79
C GLU A 120 -30.31 7.61 13.00
N GLN A 121 -30.16 8.79 12.38
CA GLN A 121 -29.02 9.68 12.64
C GLN A 121 -29.05 10.26 14.07
N MET A 122 -30.22 10.62 14.59
CA MET A 122 -30.36 11.11 15.97
C MET A 122 -30.03 10.01 17.00
N GLU A 123 -30.52 8.78 16.79
CA GLU A 123 -30.21 7.68 17.70
C GLU A 123 -28.73 7.28 17.63
N PHE A 124 -28.12 7.33 16.44
CA PHE A 124 -26.67 7.16 16.32
C PHE A 124 -25.91 8.21 17.14
N ARG A 125 -26.25 9.49 17.00
CA ARG A 125 -25.62 10.58 17.77
C ARG A 125 -25.77 10.36 19.28
N ARG A 126 -26.96 9.96 19.74
CA ARG A 126 -27.20 9.63 21.16
C ARG A 126 -26.33 8.47 21.64
N THR A 127 -26.21 7.43 20.82
CA THR A 127 -25.40 6.25 21.14
C THR A 127 -23.91 6.57 21.22
N VAL A 128 -23.41 7.50 20.41
CA VAL A 128 -22.05 8.06 20.54
C VAL A 128 -21.88 8.82 21.86
N TYR A 129 -22.83 9.69 22.24
CA TYR A 129 -22.77 10.39 23.54
C TYR A 129 -22.80 9.45 24.74
N ASP A 130 -23.52 8.34 24.63
CA ASP A 130 -23.58 7.30 25.67
C ASP A 130 -22.31 6.42 25.71
N GLY A 131 -21.34 6.64 24.81
CA GLY A 131 -20.09 5.89 24.76
C GLY A 131 -20.22 4.46 24.23
N LEU A 132 -21.31 4.16 23.50
CA LEU A 132 -21.61 2.81 22.98
C LEU A 132 -21.17 2.62 21.52
N ILE A 133 -20.87 3.73 20.82
CA ILE A 133 -20.18 3.73 19.52
C ILE A 133 -18.96 4.65 19.64
N THR A 134 -17.83 4.20 19.10
CA THR A 134 -16.56 4.95 19.06
C THR A 134 -15.83 4.71 17.74
N TRP A 135 -14.70 5.39 17.54
CA TRP A 135 -13.85 5.21 16.35
C TRP A 135 -12.37 5.36 16.68
N HIS A 136 -11.53 4.69 15.90
CA HIS A 136 -10.07 4.85 15.96
C HIS A 136 -9.61 6.11 15.20
N ALA A 137 -8.31 6.39 15.20
CA ALA A 137 -7.76 7.68 14.79
C ALA A 137 -7.63 7.91 13.27
N PHE A 138 -7.99 6.96 12.41
CA PHE A 138 -7.70 7.02 10.98
C PHE A 138 -8.84 6.44 10.14
N PRO A 139 -9.13 6.94 8.92
CA PRO A 139 -10.32 6.56 8.15
C PRO A 139 -10.34 5.14 7.59
N PHE A 140 -9.20 4.52 7.29
CA PHE A 140 -9.12 3.34 6.46
C PHE A 140 -7.94 2.42 6.81
N ASN A 141 -7.93 1.23 6.19
CA ASN A 141 -6.76 0.38 6.02
C ASN A 141 -6.01 0.85 4.77
N ILE A 142 -4.88 1.54 4.98
CA ILE A 142 -4.26 2.35 3.92
C ILE A 142 -2.89 1.81 3.53
N GLN A 143 -2.55 1.94 2.24
CA GLN A 143 -1.19 1.72 1.77
C GLN A 143 -0.37 2.97 2.05
N THR A 144 0.22 3.06 3.26
CA THR A 144 0.92 4.28 3.73
C THR A 144 2.08 4.73 2.84
N ASP A 145 2.70 3.79 2.12
CA ASP A 145 3.75 4.05 1.13
C ASP A 145 3.24 4.75 -0.15
N PHE A 146 1.92 4.77 -0.38
CA PHE A 146 1.28 5.37 -1.57
C PHE A 146 0.54 6.69 -1.28
N ILE A 147 0.22 6.99 -0.01
CA ILE A 147 -0.44 8.25 0.37
C ILE A 147 0.58 9.38 0.57
N SER A 148 0.20 10.61 0.20
CA SER A 148 1.03 11.78 0.47
C SER A 148 0.97 12.25 1.92
N TYR A 149 1.99 12.98 2.35
CA TYR A 149 2.08 13.55 3.69
C TYR A 149 0.84 14.37 4.07
N TYR A 150 0.45 15.34 3.24
CA TYR A 150 -0.67 16.21 3.58
C TYR A 150 -2.00 15.44 3.57
N LEU A 151 -2.20 14.47 2.67
CA LEU A 151 -3.45 13.72 2.62
C LEU A 151 -3.58 12.77 3.82
N PHE A 152 -2.47 12.20 4.28
CA PHE A 152 -2.43 11.40 5.50
C PHE A 152 -2.85 12.23 6.72
N GLU A 153 -2.32 13.46 6.84
CA GLU A 153 -2.76 14.40 7.88
C GLU A 153 -4.26 14.69 7.82
N SER A 154 -4.81 14.94 6.63
CA SER A 154 -6.25 15.14 6.44
C SER A 154 -7.10 13.95 6.90
N GLY A 155 -6.57 12.73 6.79
CA GLY A 155 -7.17 11.52 7.36
C GLY A 155 -7.24 11.54 8.89
N LEU A 156 -6.15 11.95 9.56
CA LEU A 156 -6.11 12.12 11.03
C LEU A 156 -7.07 13.23 11.48
N GLU A 157 -7.11 14.34 10.75
CA GLU A 157 -7.99 15.48 11.02
C GLU A 157 -9.48 15.12 10.94
N LEU A 158 -9.86 14.20 10.04
CA LEU A 158 -11.24 13.71 9.97
C LEU A 158 -11.69 13.15 11.33
N SER A 159 -10.84 12.36 11.97
CA SER A 159 -11.13 11.78 13.28
C SER A 159 -11.22 12.86 14.36
N GLN A 160 -10.30 13.83 14.37
CA GLN A 160 -10.33 14.94 15.33
C GLN A 160 -11.55 15.86 15.15
N ARG A 161 -12.02 16.09 13.93
CA ARG A 161 -13.25 16.86 13.67
C ARG A 161 -14.49 16.16 14.22
N LEU A 162 -14.56 14.84 14.12
CA LEU A 162 -15.62 14.07 14.76
C LEU A 162 -15.52 14.14 16.28
N ASP A 163 -14.31 14.01 16.85
CA ASP A 163 -14.12 14.18 18.29
C ASP A 163 -14.64 15.56 18.76
N ALA A 164 -14.29 16.63 18.04
CA ALA A 164 -14.77 17.97 18.32
C ALA A 164 -16.29 18.11 18.19
N MET A 165 -16.90 17.49 17.17
CA MET A 165 -18.36 17.51 16.95
C MET A 165 -19.13 16.89 18.12
N PHE A 166 -18.58 15.85 18.76
CA PHE A 166 -19.19 15.16 19.89
C PHE A 166 -18.61 15.56 21.26
N ASN A 167 -17.72 16.56 21.30
CA ASN A 167 -17.00 16.98 22.50
C ASN A 167 -16.27 15.80 23.21
N ILE A 168 -15.75 14.87 22.42
CA ILE A 168 -14.96 13.72 22.89
C ILE A 168 -13.51 14.19 23.05
N LYS A 169 -12.89 13.88 24.19
CA LYS A 169 -11.47 14.13 24.44
C LYS A 169 -10.72 12.80 24.52
N ARG A 170 -10.16 12.36 23.39
CA ARG A 170 -9.29 11.19 23.33
C ARG A 170 -7.93 11.52 23.93
N THR A 171 -7.53 10.77 24.94
CA THR A 171 -6.23 10.95 25.63
C THR A 171 -5.13 10.11 24.99
N HIS A 172 -5.48 8.97 24.41
CA HIS A 172 -4.53 8.02 23.83
C HIS A 172 -4.99 7.52 22.45
N PRO A 173 -5.29 8.45 21.51
CA PRO A 173 -5.83 8.07 20.21
C PRO A 173 -4.89 7.08 19.53
N THR A 174 -5.49 5.99 19.03
CA THR A 174 -4.78 4.90 18.35
C THR A 174 -5.15 4.86 16.89
N MET A 175 -4.15 4.83 16.00
CA MET A 175 -4.37 4.45 14.60
C MET A 175 -4.46 2.93 14.52
N SER A 176 -5.62 2.43 14.06
CA SER A 176 -5.82 1.01 13.78
C SER A 176 -5.77 0.79 12.27
N GLN A 177 -4.91 -0.13 11.83
CA GLN A 177 -4.81 -0.62 10.46
C GLN A 177 -4.88 -2.15 10.47
N ARG A 178 -5.55 -2.73 9.50
CA ARG A 178 -5.76 -4.16 9.36
C ARG A 178 -5.45 -4.55 7.92
N ASP A 179 -5.14 -5.83 7.77
CA ASP A 179 -4.84 -6.52 6.52
C ASP A 179 -3.49 -6.15 5.89
N VAL A 180 -3.26 -4.86 5.65
CA VAL A 180 -2.00 -4.31 5.14
C VAL A 180 -0.86 -4.59 6.13
N PRO A 181 0.17 -5.40 5.76
CA PRO A 181 1.19 -5.90 6.70
C PRO A 181 2.09 -4.84 7.31
N GLY A 182 2.32 -3.74 6.60
CA GLY A 182 3.33 -2.74 6.95
C GLY A 182 2.81 -1.30 6.98
N ILE A 183 3.58 -0.45 7.65
CA ILE A 183 3.43 1.01 7.66
C ILE A 183 4.83 1.60 7.47
N THR A 184 4.98 2.63 6.64
CA THR A 184 6.26 3.34 6.55
C THR A 184 6.53 4.16 7.82
N LYS A 185 7.77 4.14 8.32
CA LYS A 185 8.20 4.95 9.48
C LYS A 185 8.10 6.45 9.20
N ALA A 186 8.02 6.86 7.93
CA ALA A 186 7.76 8.24 7.55
C ALA A 186 6.43 8.79 8.13
N ALA A 187 5.44 7.92 8.37
CA ALA A 187 4.17 8.33 8.98
C ALA A 187 4.32 8.80 10.44
N LEU A 188 5.40 8.41 11.15
CA LEU A 188 5.61 8.73 12.57
C LEU A 188 5.62 10.24 12.84
N ALA A 189 6.14 11.05 11.91
CA ALA A 189 6.16 12.51 12.05
C ALA A 189 4.74 13.09 12.13
N SER A 190 3.88 12.73 11.18
CA SER A 190 2.48 13.13 11.17
C SER A 190 1.74 12.58 12.39
N LEU A 191 1.91 11.31 12.73
CA LEU A 191 1.25 10.72 13.90
C LEU A 191 1.59 11.47 15.20
N LYS A 192 2.88 11.81 15.42
CA LYS A 192 3.31 12.62 16.58
C LYS A 192 2.68 14.02 16.54
N LYS A 193 2.69 14.69 15.39
CA LYS A 193 2.08 16.03 15.21
C LYS A 193 0.60 16.06 15.60
N TYR A 194 -0.15 15.00 15.31
CA TYR A 194 -1.58 14.89 15.62
C TYR A 194 -1.87 14.24 16.98
N GLY A 195 -0.84 14.04 17.82
CA GLY A 195 -0.99 13.53 19.19
C GLY A 195 -1.35 12.04 19.27
N ILE A 196 -1.14 11.27 18.20
CA ILE A 196 -1.38 9.83 18.19
C ILE A 196 -0.40 9.14 19.13
N LYS A 197 -0.92 8.33 20.06
CA LYS A 197 -0.12 7.65 21.09
C LYS A 197 0.31 6.26 20.69
N SER A 198 -0.46 5.61 19.81
CA SER A 198 -0.19 4.25 19.40
C SER A 198 -0.68 3.88 18.01
N ILE A 199 -0.08 2.81 17.49
CA ILE A 199 -0.45 2.14 16.25
C ILE A 199 -0.80 0.68 16.58
N SER A 200 -1.92 0.22 16.05
CA SER A 200 -2.31 -1.19 16.07
C SER A 200 -2.36 -1.70 14.63
N VAL A 201 -1.56 -2.72 14.30
CA VAL A 201 -1.63 -3.39 12.99
C VAL A 201 -2.05 -4.84 13.16
N GLY A 202 -3.04 -5.28 12.41
CA GLY A 202 -3.34 -6.70 12.23
C GLY A 202 -2.90 -7.13 10.83
N VAL A 203 -2.15 -8.22 10.73
CA VAL A 203 -1.53 -8.64 9.45
C VAL A 203 -2.37 -9.73 8.79
N ASN A 204 -2.61 -9.61 7.48
CA ASN A 204 -3.25 -10.66 6.67
C ASN A 204 -2.63 -12.05 6.95
N PRO A 205 -3.43 -13.10 7.22
CA PRO A 205 -2.91 -14.42 7.53
C PRO A 205 -2.15 -15.08 6.37
N GLY A 206 -2.33 -14.63 5.13
CA GLY A 206 -1.56 -15.12 3.99
C GLY A 206 -0.26 -14.37 3.74
N THR A 207 0.13 -13.39 4.56
CA THR A 207 1.45 -12.72 4.44
C THR A 207 2.30 -12.98 5.68
N ALA A 208 3.61 -13.20 5.47
CA ALA A 208 4.58 -13.23 6.55
C ALA A 208 4.56 -11.90 7.33
N PRO A 209 4.25 -11.90 8.63
CA PRO A 209 4.18 -10.66 9.39
C PRO A 209 5.58 -10.09 9.63
N PRO A 210 5.75 -8.75 9.59
CA PRO A 210 7.00 -8.10 9.96
C PRO A 210 7.53 -8.60 11.30
N ASP A 211 8.82 -8.89 11.36
CA ASP A 211 9.44 -9.45 12.56
C ASP A 211 9.77 -8.36 13.57
N VAL A 212 8.72 -7.91 14.26
CA VAL A 212 8.81 -6.94 15.35
C VAL A 212 8.27 -7.54 16.65
N PRO A 213 8.79 -7.08 17.80
CA PRO A 213 8.14 -7.34 19.09
C PRO A 213 6.74 -6.71 19.12
N SER A 214 5.88 -7.18 20.03
CA SER A 214 4.52 -6.66 20.16
C SER A 214 4.10 -6.80 21.63
N PRO A 215 3.87 -5.69 22.38
CA PRO A 215 4.05 -4.29 21.99
C PRO A 215 5.52 -3.81 22.05
N PHE A 216 5.79 -2.65 21.45
CA PHE A 216 7.10 -1.99 21.41
C PHE A 216 6.98 -0.46 21.23
N VAL A 217 8.09 0.27 21.34
CA VAL A 217 8.19 1.70 20.99
C VAL A 217 8.89 1.86 19.65
N TRP A 218 8.24 2.50 18.70
CA TRP A 218 8.76 2.77 17.37
C TRP A 218 9.22 4.23 17.24
N LYS A 219 10.49 4.39 16.89
CA LYS A 219 11.15 5.68 16.68
C LYS A 219 11.49 5.85 15.20
N PHE A 220 11.67 7.08 14.75
CA PHE A 220 12.12 7.33 13.38
C PHE A 220 13.62 7.02 13.25
N SER A 221 14.39 7.42 14.27
CA SER A 221 15.81 7.06 14.40
C SER A 221 16.16 6.58 15.81
N SER A 222 17.30 5.91 15.95
CA SER A 222 17.86 5.54 17.25
C SER A 222 18.22 6.74 18.14
N LYS A 223 18.37 7.93 17.56
CA LYS A 223 18.71 9.17 18.27
C LYS A 223 17.49 9.89 18.85
N ASP A 224 16.28 9.53 18.42
CA ASP A 224 15.07 10.20 18.89
C ASP A 224 14.85 9.89 20.37
N GLU A 225 14.52 10.91 21.18
CA GLU A 225 14.27 10.71 22.61
C GLU A 225 13.03 9.84 22.85
N ASP A 226 11.96 10.09 22.10
CA ASP A 226 10.67 9.39 22.26
C ASP A 226 10.12 8.82 20.93
N GLY A 227 9.20 7.86 21.04
CA GLY A 227 8.54 7.17 19.94
C GLY A 227 7.05 6.91 20.21
N ILE A 228 6.40 6.29 19.24
CA ILE A 228 4.99 5.88 19.31
C ILE A 228 4.92 4.43 19.76
N MET A 229 3.98 4.07 20.65
CA MET A 229 3.76 2.68 21.02
C MET A 229 3.11 1.92 19.87
N ALA A 230 3.56 0.71 19.59
CA ALA A 230 3.12 -0.06 18.45
C ALA A 230 2.91 -1.53 18.83
N PHE A 231 1.92 -2.18 18.20
CA PHE A 231 1.71 -3.62 18.35
C PHE A 231 1.16 -4.21 17.05
N TRP A 232 1.92 -5.18 16.52
CA TRP A 232 1.59 -5.96 15.33
C TRP A 232 1.01 -7.31 15.75
N ILE A 233 -0.15 -7.65 15.20
CA ILE A 233 -0.86 -8.90 15.48
C ILE A 233 -0.57 -9.86 14.32
N LYS A 234 0.12 -10.96 14.64
CA LYS A 234 0.64 -11.92 13.67
C LYS A 234 -0.44 -12.97 13.32
N GLY A 235 -0.56 -13.31 12.03
CA GLY A 235 -1.38 -14.43 11.57
C GLY A 235 -2.89 -14.19 11.56
N GLY A 236 -3.31 -12.94 11.38
CA GLY A 236 -4.71 -12.55 11.32
C GLY A 236 -4.88 -11.07 11.66
N TYR A 237 -5.93 -10.46 11.08
CA TYR A 237 -6.19 -9.03 11.21
C TYR A 237 -7.53 -8.65 11.88
N PRO A 238 -7.89 -9.21 13.04
CA PRO A 238 -7.78 -10.57 13.59
C PRO A 238 -8.68 -11.59 12.87
N LEU A 239 -8.49 -12.88 13.13
CA LEU A 239 -9.47 -13.91 12.75
C LEU A 239 -10.78 -13.72 13.52
N ASN A 240 -11.90 -14.23 12.99
CA ASN A 240 -13.19 -14.22 13.71
C ASN A 240 -13.04 -14.85 15.12
N PRO A 241 -13.72 -14.31 16.15
CA PRO A 241 -13.99 -15.02 17.39
C PRO A 241 -14.51 -16.42 17.10
N GLY A 242 -13.99 -17.40 17.82
CA GLY A 242 -14.42 -18.78 17.61
C GLY A 242 -15.78 -19.07 18.25
N PRO A 243 -16.34 -20.27 18.01
CA PRO A 243 -17.72 -20.57 18.34
C PRO A 243 -17.99 -20.83 19.84
N ASN A 244 -16.96 -21.15 20.64
CA ASN A 244 -17.11 -21.51 22.06
C ASN A 244 -15.73 -21.52 22.79
N PRO A 245 -15.70 -21.64 24.13
CA PRO A 245 -14.45 -21.64 24.90
C PRO A 245 -13.41 -22.70 24.52
N ALA A 246 -13.82 -23.85 23.95
CA ALA A 246 -12.87 -24.87 23.51
C ALA A 246 -12.24 -24.54 22.14
N GLN A 247 -12.83 -23.60 21.40
CA GLN A 247 -12.37 -23.11 20.12
C GLN A 247 -12.44 -21.59 20.12
N PRO A 248 -11.51 -20.90 20.82
CA PRO A 248 -11.59 -19.45 21.04
C PRO A 248 -11.39 -18.60 19.78
N GLY A 249 -10.80 -19.14 18.72
CA GLY A 249 -10.56 -18.42 17.46
C GLY A 249 -9.71 -17.15 17.68
N GLY A 250 -10.13 -16.02 17.11
CA GLY A 250 -9.46 -14.73 17.27
C GLY A 250 -9.40 -14.18 18.71
N LEU A 251 -10.13 -14.79 19.65
CA LEU A 251 -10.12 -14.44 21.07
C LEU A 251 -9.16 -15.31 21.91
N SER A 252 -8.37 -16.18 21.28
CA SER A 252 -7.38 -16.97 22.02
C SER A 252 -6.30 -16.09 22.63
N ARG A 253 -5.75 -16.53 23.76
CA ARG A 253 -4.76 -15.78 24.52
C ARG A 253 -3.53 -15.36 23.71
N ASP A 254 -3.09 -16.18 22.75
CA ASP A 254 -1.95 -15.87 21.87
C ASP A 254 -2.25 -14.80 20.81
N LYS A 255 -3.52 -14.39 20.65
CA LYS A 255 -3.96 -13.31 19.74
C LYS A 255 -4.18 -11.97 20.45
N CYS A 256 -4.16 -11.96 21.78
CA CYS A 256 -4.28 -10.73 22.57
C CYS A 256 -2.92 -10.04 22.69
N VAL A 257 -2.92 -8.71 22.90
CA VAL A 257 -1.72 -7.94 23.19
C VAL A 257 -1.43 -8.04 24.68
N ILE A 258 -0.25 -8.57 25.00
CA ILE A 258 0.25 -8.77 26.36
C ILE A 258 1.60 -8.06 26.47
N ALA A 259 1.77 -7.27 27.53
CA ALA A 259 3.03 -6.56 27.80
C ALA A 259 3.63 -7.04 29.14
N ASP A 260 4.94 -7.28 29.14
CA ASP A 260 5.66 -7.64 30.36
C ASP A 260 5.53 -6.52 31.42
N GLY A 261 5.21 -6.92 32.65
CA GLY A 261 5.00 -5.98 33.77
C GLY A 261 3.62 -5.31 33.82
N LEU A 262 2.71 -5.61 32.89
CA LEU A 262 1.33 -5.11 32.88
C LEU A 262 0.32 -6.23 33.12
N SER A 263 -0.63 -6.03 34.03
CA SER A 263 -1.70 -7.00 34.33
C SER A 263 -2.98 -6.80 33.52
N GLU A 264 -3.02 -5.76 32.69
CA GLU A 264 -4.10 -5.44 31.75
C GLU A 264 -3.70 -5.87 30.33
N ILE A 265 -4.61 -6.47 29.58
CA ILE A 265 -4.37 -6.95 28.20
C ILE A 265 -5.44 -6.43 27.25
N LEU A 266 -5.14 -6.47 25.95
CA LEU A 266 -6.10 -6.13 24.88
C LEU A 266 -6.44 -7.36 24.05
N CYS A 267 -7.72 -7.71 23.97
CA CYS A 267 -8.23 -8.75 23.08
C CYS A 267 -9.17 -8.14 22.03
N PHE A 268 -9.19 -8.75 20.84
CA PHE A 268 -9.89 -8.22 19.69
C PHE A 268 -11.11 -9.09 19.36
N ALA A 269 -12.32 -8.61 19.68
CA ALA A 269 -13.57 -9.23 19.26
C ALA A 269 -13.96 -8.75 17.85
N PHE A 270 -13.09 -9.03 16.88
CA PHE A 270 -13.21 -8.49 15.52
C PHE A 270 -13.85 -9.49 14.58
N ARG A 271 -14.85 -9.05 13.81
CA ARG A 271 -15.39 -9.86 12.71
C ARG A 271 -14.66 -9.55 11.40
N THR A 272 -14.59 -10.52 10.50
CA THR A 272 -13.82 -10.44 9.24
C THR A 272 -14.44 -9.47 8.22
N ASP A 273 -13.81 -9.37 7.05
CA ASP A 273 -14.12 -8.54 5.88
C ASP A 273 -15.61 -8.25 5.72
N ASN A 274 -15.97 -6.98 5.91
CA ASN A 274 -17.30 -6.44 5.65
C ASN A 274 -18.46 -7.21 6.31
N THR A 275 -18.23 -7.98 7.36
CA THR A 275 -19.28 -8.77 8.01
C THR A 275 -20.17 -7.97 8.97
N GLY A 276 -19.71 -6.79 9.40
CA GLY A 276 -20.42 -5.90 10.33
C GLY A 276 -20.32 -6.30 11.80
N PRO A 277 -21.08 -5.66 12.71
CA PRO A 277 -21.12 -6.02 14.14
C PRO A 277 -21.68 -7.44 14.35
N PRO A 278 -21.55 -8.01 15.56
CA PRO A 278 -22.24 -9.26 15.91
C PRO A 278 -23.71 -9.26 15.51
N ILE A 279 -24.25 -10.42 15.17
CA ILE A 279 -25.62 -10.58 14.66
C ILE A 279 -26.63 -10.54 15.81
N THR A 280 -26.26 -11.06 16.98
CA THR A 280 -27.15 -11.20 18.15
C THR A 280 -26.45 -10.84 19.46
N ILE A 281 -27.23 -10.60 20.52
CA ILE A 281 -26.66 -10.41 21.87
C ILE A 281 -26.00 -11.71 22.38
N GLN A 282 -26.50 -12.88 21.99
CA GLN A 282 -25.94 -14.18 22.39
C GLN A 282 -24.53 -14.38 21.83
N GLU A 283 -24.26 -13.86 20.63
CA GLU A 283 -22.91 -13.86 20.05
C GLU A 283 -21.95 -13.02 20.91
N VAL A 284 -22.37 -11.82 21.34
CA VAL A 284 -21.58 -10.99 22.27
C VAL A 284 -21.33 -11.71 23.58
N LEU A 285 -22.36 -12.28 24.21
CA LEU A 285 -22.23 -13.02 25.47
C LEU A 285 -21.31 -14.24 25.32
N GLY A 286 -21.37 -14.94 24.17
CA GLY A 286 -20.46 -16.03 23.85
C GLY A 286 -18.99 -15.60 23.81
N TYR A 287 -18.70 -14.40 23.30
CA TYR A 287 -17.34 -13.85 23.32
C TYR A 287 -16.84 -13.62 24.75
N TYR A 288 -17.70 -13.13 25.65
CA TYR A 288 -17.36 -13.01 27.07
C TYR A 288 -17.10 -14.36 27.72
N GLU A 289 -17.88 -15.40 27.42
CA GLU A 289 -17.64 -16.75 27.93
C GLU A 289 -16.30 -17.33 27.45
N ILE A 290 -15.92 -17.09 26.20
CA ILE A 290 -14.59 -17.46 25.68
C ILE A 290 -13.50 -16.78 26.50
N LEU A 291 -13.60 -15.47 26.70
CA LEU A 291 -12.58 -14.71 27.42
C LEU A 291 -12.55 -15.03 28.93
N ARG A 292 -13.67 -15.41 29.54
CA ARG A 292 -13.69 -15.93 30.92
C ARG A 292 -12.88 -17.21 31.06
N ALA A 293 -12.94 -18.08 30.06
CA ALA A 293 -12.17 -19.31 30.03
C ALA A 293 -10.68 -19.07 29.76
N GLU A 294 -10.34 -18.16 28.83
CA GLU A 294 -8.96 -17.79 28.50
C GLU A 294 -8.27 -17.01 29.64
N PHE A 295 -9.04 -16.24 30.42
CA PHE A 295 -8.54 -15.37 31.49
C PHE A 295 -9.36 -15.50 32.79
N PRO A 296 -9.29 -16.66 33.49
CA PRO A 296 -10.07 -16.88 34.70
C PRO A 296 -9.77 -15.86 35.79
N GLY A 297 -10.82 -15.21 36.30
CA GLY A 297 -10.75 -14.23 37.39
C GLY A 297 -10.34 -12.81 36.97
N ALA A 298 -10.09 -12.57 35.68
CA ALA A 298 -9.89 -11.22 35.16
C ALA A 298 -11.23 -10.48 35.00
N GLU A 299 -11.22 -9.17 35.23
CA GLU A 299 -12.32 -8.29 34.87
C GLU A 299 -12.41 -8.15 33.35
N LEU A 300 -13.58 -8.41 32.76
CA LEU A 300 -13.80 -8.27 31.31
C LEU A 300 -14.56 -6.98 31.03
N VAL A 301 -13.98 -6.09 30.22
CA VAL A 301 -14.55 -4.77 29.95
C VAL A 301 -14.66 -4.53 28.44
N ALA A 302 -15.86 -4.19 27.96
CA ALA A 302 -16.02 -3.59 26.64
C ALA A 302 -15.29 -2.24 26.62
N SER A 303 -14.21 -2.15 25.87
CA SER A 303 -13.23 -1.08 25.97
C SER A 303 -12.92 -0.44 24.63
N THR A 304 -11.98 0.50 24.65
CA THR A 304 -11.43 1.16 23.48
C THR A 304 -9.93 0.93 23.42
N PHE A 305 -9.31 1.19 22.27
CA PHE A 305 -7.86 1.21 22.16
C PHE A 305 -7.22 2.18 23.16
N ASP A 306 -7.76 3.40 23.24
CA ASP A 306 -7.28 4.46 24.12
C ASP A 306 -7.19 4.01 25.58
N ASN A 307 -8.20 3.28 26.08
CA ASN A 307 -8.23 2.79 27.45
C ASN A 307 -7.11 1.78 27.73
N PHE A 308 -6.82 0.87 26.80
CA PHE A 308 -5.71 -0.07 26.95
C PHE A 308 -4.36 0.65 26.83
N VAL A 309 -4.24 1.59 25.89
CA VAL A 309 -2.99 2.31 25.62
C VAL A 309 -2.61 3.21 26.79
N GLN A 310 -3.60 3.77 27.50
CA GLN A 310 -3.37 4.45 28.76
C GLN A 310 -2.69 3.55 29.81
N ALA A 311 -3.15 2.29 29.93
CA ALA A 311 -2.51 1.31 30.82
C ALA A 311 -1.11 0.92 30.31
N LEU A 312 -0.96 0.72 28.99
CA LEU A 312 0.31 0.38 28.36
C LEU A 312 1.38 1.49 28.53
N GLU A 313 0.98 2.76 28.53
CA GLU A 313 1.92 3.88 28.71
C GLU A 313 2.67 3.81 30.05
N THR A 314 2.07 3.21 31.09
CA THR A 314 2.69 3.03 32.41
C THR A 314 3.92 2.12 32.41
N VAL A 315 4.02 1.23 31.42
CA VAL A 315 5.16 0.32 31.20
C VAL A 315 5.94 0.67 29.93
N LYS A 316 5.68 1.82 29.29
CA LYS A 316 6.33 2.22 28.02
C LYS A 316 7.87 2.18 28.10
N SER A 317 8.44 2.52 29.25
CA SER A 317 9.90 2.53 29.46
C SER A 317 10.55 1.15 29.48
N THR A 318 9.77 0.08 29.67
CA THR A 318 10.26 -1.32 29.65
C THR A 318 10.05 -2.00 28.30
N LEU A 319 9.29 -1.38 27.40
CA LEU A 319 9.01 -1.94 26.08
C LEU A 319 10.27 -1.95 25.19
N PRO A 320 10.44 -2.96 24.32
CA PRO A 320 11.50 -2.95 23.31
C PRO A 320 11.41 -1.71 22.42
N VAL A 321 12.56 -1.21 21.94
CA VAL A 321 12.62 -0.08 21.01
C VAL A 321 13.04 -0.56 19.62
N ARG A 322 12.42 -0.04 18.57
CA ARG A 322 12.75 -0.26 17.15
C ARG A 322 12.77 1.05 16.38
N TRP A 323 13.53 1.11 15.29
CA TRP A 323 13.61 2.27 14.40
C TRP A 323 13.77 1.94 12.90
N SER A 324 13.89 0.65 12.57
CA SER A 324 13.91 0.18 11.19
C SER A 324 12.55 0.39 10.51
N GLU A 325 12.58 0.46 9.19
CA GLU A 325 11.39 0.56 8.34
C GLU A 325 10.55 -0.73 8.41
N ILE A 326 9.23 -0.57 8.46
CA ILE A 326 8.25 -1.67 8.51
C ILE A 326 7.33 -1.56 7.27
N GLY A 327 7.94 -1.35 6.10
CA GLY A 327 7.23 -1.03 4.85
C GLY A 327 6.25 -2.11 4.39
N ASP A 328 5.20 -1.68 3.70
CA ASP A 328 4.11 -2.52 3.20
C ASP A 328 4.54 -3.44 2.05
N THR A 329 4.42 -4.76 2.23
CA THR A 329 4.74 -5.75 1.18
C THR A 329 3.63 -5.88 0.12
N TRP A 330 2.43 -5.33 0.37
CA TRP A 330 1.31 -5.32 -0.58
C TRP A 330 1.38 -4.16 -1.57
N ILE A 331 2.30 -3.22 -1.36
CA ILE A 331 2.44 -2.00 -2.15
C ILE A 331 2.63 -2.25 -3.65
N GLN A 332 3.11 -3.44 -4.02
CA GLN A 332 3.35 -3.84 -5.39
C GLN A 332 2.07 -3.91 -6.26
N GLY A 333 0.88 -3.94 -5.64
CA GLY A 333 -0.42 -4.00 -6.31
C GLY A 333 -0.88 -2.66 -6.86
N VAL A 334 -0.36 -1.54 -6.35
CA VAL A 334 -0.68 -0.19 -6.84
C VAL A 334 -0.38 -0.05 -8.33
N ALA A 335 0.70 -0.67 -8.81
CA ALA A 335 1.12 -0.60 -10.21
C ALA A 335 0.19 -1.37 -11.19
N SER A 336 -0.86 -2.02 -10.71
CA SER A 336 -1.85 -2.71 -11.56
C SER A 336 -2.79 -1.76 -12.32
N ASP A 337 -2.94 -0.51 -11.88
CA ASP A 337 -3.75 0.50 -12.57
C ASP A 337 -2.98 1.81 -12.81
N PRO A 338 -2.17 1.87 -13.89
CA PRO A 338 -1.46 3.09 -14.30
C PRO A 338 -2.33 4.32 -14.46
N TRP A 339 -3.57 4.13 -14.94
CA TRP A 339 -4.50 5.24 -15.11
C TRP A 339 -4.92 5.82 -13.74
N LYS A 340 -5.26 4.96 -12.77
CA LYS A 340 -5.71 5.36 -11.43
C LYS A 340 -4.60 6.05 -10.65
N TYR A 341 -3.41 5.42 -10.55
CA TYR A 341 -2.36 5.98 -9.70
C TYR A 341 -1.80 7.30 -10.24
N SER A 342 -1.68 7.47 -11.57
CA SER A 342 -1.10 8.68 -12.16
C SER A 342 -2.02 9.87 -12.00
N ARG A 343 -3.33 9.67 -12.25
CA ARG A 343 -4.36 10.70 -12.00
C ARG A 343 -4.50 11.03 -10.52
N TYR A 344 -4.44 10.05 -9.64
CA TYR A 344 -4.42 10.32 -8.20
C TYR A 344 -3.24 11.22 -7.81
N ARG A 345 -2.02 10.91 -8.27
CA ARG A 345 -0.83 11.72 -8.00
C ARG A 345 -0.92 13.12 -8.61
N ALA A 346 -1.45 13.25 -9.82
CA ALA A 346 -1.73 14.54 -10.47
C ALA A 346 -2.72 15.39 -9.66
N PHE A 347 -3.82 14.79 -9.20
CA PHE A 347 -4.80 15.46 -8.34
C PHE A 347 -4.15 15.93 -7.04
N VAL A 348 -3.46 15.02 -6.33
CA VAL A 348 -2.80 15.33 -5.06
C VAL A 348 -1.78 16.44 -5.25
N ARG A 349 -0.97 16.41 -6.32
CA ARG A 349 0.01 17.45 -6.63
C ARG A 349 -0.64 18.82 -6.85
N ALA A 350 -1.72 18.89 -7.63
CA ALA A 350 -2.47 20.13 -7.84
C ALA A 350 -2.96 20.70 -6.50
N TRP A 351 -3.50 19.83 -5.64
CA TRP A 351 -3.99 20.23 -4.33
C TRP A 351 -2.85 20.67 -3.40
N GLU A 352 -1.78 19.89 -3.25
CA GLU A 352 -0.64 20.22 -2.37
C GLU A 352 0.05 21.52 -2.78
N ASN A 353 0.12 21.82 -4.07
CA ASN A 353 0.64 23.10 -4.58
C ASN A 353 -0.26 24.29 -4.22
N CYS A 354 -1.55 24.06 -4.00
CA CYS A 354 -2.50 25.10 -3.60
C CYS A 354 -2.65 25.22 -2.07
N GLU A 355 -2.43 24.12 -1.34
CA GLU A 355 -2.62 24.03 0.12
C GLU A 355 -1.87 25.15 0.86
N GLY A 356 -2.54 25.73 1.86
CA GLY A 356 -2.01 26.88 2.62
C GLY A 356 -2.20 28.25 1.96
N SER A 357 -2.66 28.32 0.71
CA SER A 357 -3.16 29.57 0.12
C SER A 357 -4.51 29.99 0.74
N TYR A 358 -4.88 31.26 0.60
CA TYR A 358 -6.16 31.79 1.12
C TYR A 358 -7.39 31.02 0.58
N HIS A 359 -7.33 30.53 -0.66
CA HIS A 359 -8.45 29.83 -1.30
C HIS A 359 -8.45 28.32 -1.07
N CYS A 360 -7.30 27.66 -0.83
CA CYS A 360 -7.21 26.20 -0.61
C CYS A 360 -6.95 25.83 0.85
N ASN A 361 -7.42 26.63 1.81
CA ASN A 361 -7.24 26.29 3.21
C ASN A 361 -8.17 25.13 3.61
N ARG A 362 -7.60 23.93 3.81
CA ARG A 362 -8.34 22.72 4.20
C ARG A 362 -9.13 22.83 5.51
N HIS A 363 -8.80 23.79 6.37
CA HIS A 363 -9.51 24.01 7.64
C HIS A 363 -10.70 24.96 7.51
N ALA A 364 -10.79 25.74 6.42
CA ALA A 364 -11.78 26.79 6.28
C ALA A 364 -12.79 26.56 5.15
N ASP A 365 -12.42 25.88 4.05
CA ASP A 365 -13.32 25.65 2.92
C ASP A 365 -13.99 24.25 2.98
N PRO A 366 -15.33 24.16 3.14
CA PRO A 366 -16.06 22.89 3.14
C PRO A 366 -15.91 22.09 1.84
N ARG A 367 -15.73 22.74 0.68
CA ARG A 367 -15.53 22.06 -0.62
C ARG A 367 -14.22 21.30 -0.61
N ILE A 368 -13.14 21.89 -0.08
CA ILE A 368 -11.85 21.21 0.11
C ILE A 368 -12.01 20.03 1.08
N GLN A 369 -12.71 20.24 2.20
CA GLN A 369 -12.95 19.16 3.17
C GLN A 369 -13.74 17.98 2.60
N ASN A 370 -14.72 18.26 1.73
CA ASN A 370 -15.50 17.23 1.04
C ASN A 370 -14.68 16.53 -0.05
N MET A 371 -13.89 17.28 -0.82
CA MET A 371 -12.94 16.71 -1.78
C MET A 371 -11.95 15.76 -1.10
N LEU A 372 -11.35 16.17 0.02
CA LEU A 372 -10.40 15.35 0.78
C LEU A 372 -11.05 14.09 1.35
N ARG A 373 -12.34 14.13 1.70
CA ARG A 373 -13.11 12.96 2.16
C ARG A 373 -13.16 11.86 1.09
N TYR A 374 -13.23 12.22 -0.19
CA TYR A 374 -13.21 11.25 -1.29
C TYR A 374 -11.79 10.90 -1.71
N LEU A 375 -10.88 11.88 -1.77
CA LEU A 375 -9.51 11.66 -2.22
C LEU A 375 -8.72 10.73 -1.30
N VAL A 376 -8.92 10.81 0.03
CA VAL A 376 -8.26 9.94 1.02
C VAL A 376 -8.66 8.47 0.92
N LYS A 377 -9.73 8.15 0.16
CA LYS A 377 -10.11 6.77 -0.13
C LYS A 377 -9.17 6.12 -1.15
N ILE A 378 -8.58 6.86 -2.08
CA ILE A 378 -7.85 6.25 -3.21
C ILE A 378 -6.67 5.35 -2.79
N PRO A 379 -5.89 5.69 -1.73
CA PRO A 379 -4.80 4.81 -1.25
C PRO A 379 -5.26 3.70 -0.29
N GLU A 380 -6.56 3.59 -0.03
CA GLU A 380 -7.14 2.43 0.67
C GLU A 380 -6.82 1.16 -0.12
N HIS A 381 -6.56 0.08 0.61
CA HIS A 381 -5.92 -1.11 0.04
C HIS A 381 -6.83 -1.95 -0.86
N THR A 382 -8.15 -1.78 -0.82
CA THR A 382 -9.09 -2.50 -1.68
C THR A 382 -9.21 -1.85 -3.06
N TRP A 383 -8.88 -2.58 -4.14
CA TRP A 383 -8.86 -2.05 -5.52
C TRP A 383 -9.91 -2.69 -6.45
N GLY A 384 -10.77 -3.56 -5.93
CA GLY A 384 -11.78 -4.28 -6.70
C GLY A 384 -12.45 -5.39 -5.90
N SER A 385 -13.10 -6.33 -6.59
CA SER A 385 -13.63 -7.55 -5.99
C SER A 385 -12.52 -8.56 -5.63
N HIS A 386 -12.90 -9.68 -5.00
CA HIS A 386 -11.99 -10.76 -4.59
C HIS A 386 -11.30 -11.51 -5.76
N GLY A 387 -11.66 -11.21 -7.01
CA GLY A 387 -11.11 -11.83 -8.22
C GLY A 387 -12.15 -12.60 -9.02
N ILE A 388 -11.68 -13.47 -9.93
CA ILE A 388 -12.52 -14.34 -10.76
C ILE A 388 -12.02 -15.77 -10.63
N ILE A 389 -12.94 -16.70 -10.42
CA ILE A 389 -12.66 -18.14 -10.42
C ILE A 389 -12.65 -18.64 -11.88
N ASP A 390 -11.58 -18.37 -12.60
CA ASP A 390 -11.33 -18.85 -13.97
C ASP A 390 -9.85 -19.22 -14.14
N PHE A 391 -9.61 -20.51 -14.37
CA PHE A 391 -8.27 -21.07 -14.52
C PHE A 391 -7.97 -21.56 -15.94
N ILE A 392 -8.74 -21.12 -16.94
CA ILE A 392 -8.66 -21.62 -18.32
C ILE A 392 -8.34 -20.48 -19.30
N ALA A 393 -9.03 -19.33 -19.20
CA ALA A 393 -8.99 -18.29 -20.24
C ALA A 393 -7.72 -17.42 -20.20
N TRP A 394 -6.54 -18.04 -20.29
CA TRP A 394 -5.24 -17.41 -20.11
C TRP A 394 -4.69 -16.70 -21.37
N THR A 395 -4.95 -17.23 -22.57
CA THR A 395 -4.51 -16.58 -23.81
C THR A 395 -5.26 -15.27 -24.05
N ASN A 396 -4.68 -14.32 -24.77
CA ASN A 396 -5.35 -13.05 -25.09
C ASN A 396 -6.70 -13.26 -25.80
N GLU A 397 -6.79 -14.25 -26.70
CA GLU A 397 -8.04 -14.61 -27.39
C GLU A 397 -9.10 -15.15 -26.41
N ALA A 398 -8.72 -16.08 -25.53
CA ALA A 398 -9.63 -16.64 -24.55
C ALA A 398 -10.08 -15.58 -23.52
N LEU A 399 -9.16 -14.71 -23.10
CA LEU A 399 -9.48 -13.57 -22.24
C LEU A 399 -10.47 -12.63 -22.93
N GLU A 400 -10.27 -12.28 -24.20
CA GLU A 400 -11.18 -11.38 -24.91
C GLU A 400 -12.60 -11.95 -24.99
N ALA A 401 -12.73 -13.25 -25.24
CA ALA A 401 -14.03 -13.93 -25.18
C ALA A 401 -14.61 -13.93 -23.75
N ALA A 402 -13.79 -14.21 -22.73
CA ALA A 402 -14.22 -14.28 -21.33
C ALA A 402 -14.66 -12.91 -20.79
N ARG A 403 -14.02 -11.82 -21.25
CA ARG A 403 -14.38 -10.43 -20.91
C ARG A 403 -15.80 -10.04 -21.30
N GLN A 404 -16.40 -10.74 -22.27
CA GLN A 404 -17.80 -10.53 -22.66
C GLN A 404 -18.81 -11.18 -21.69
N THR A 405 -18.33 -11.98 -20.73
CA THR A 405 -19.19 -12.64 -19.73
C THR A 405 -19.45 -11.75 -18.52
N LYS A 406 -20.57 -12.00 -17.83
CA LYS A 406 -20.99 -11.19 -16.69
C LYS A 406 -19.98 -11.15 -15.52
N PRO A 407 -19.33 -12.26 -15.11
CA PRO A 407 -18.32 -12.23 -14.05
C PRO A 407 -17.16 -11.28 -14.34
N TYR A 408 -16.65 -11.28 -15.58
CA TYR A 408 -15.57 -10.39 -16.00
C TYR A 408 -16.02 -8.94 -16.06
N GLN A 409 -17.21 -8.66 -16.61
CA GLN A 409 -17.78 -7.32 -16.64
C GLN A 409 -17.99 -6.75 -15.24
N ILE A 410 -18.54 -7.54 -14.30
CA ILE A 410 -18.71 -7.14 -12.90
C ILE A 410 -17.36 -6.79 -12.29
N ASN A 411 -16.36 -7.66 -12.49
CA ASN A 411 -15.03 -7.46 -11.93
C ASN A 411 -14.36 -6.18 -12.49
N GLU A 412 -14.41 -5.94 -13.80
CA GLU A 412 -13.96 -4.66 -14.38
C GLU A 412 -14.76 -3.45 -13.88
N ASP A 413 -16.08 -3.61 -13.68
CA ASP A 413 -16.94 -2.57 -13.12
C ASP A 413 -16.53 -2.20 -11.68
N THR A 414 -16.09 -3.16 -10.87
CA THR A 414 -15.55 -2.85 -9.53
C THR A 414 -14.27 -2.01 -9.59
N TRP A 415 -13.39 -2.25 -10.59
CA TRP A 415 -12.20 -1.44 -10.82
C TRP A 415 -12.55 -0.04 -11.36
N ARG A 416 -13.58 0.07 -12.20
CA ARG A 416 -14.10 1.38 -12.64
C ARG A 416 -14.69 2.18 -11.47
N GLU A 417 -15.40 1.52 -10.56
CA GLU A 417 -16.01 2.16 -9.38
C GLU A 417 -14.93 2.75 -8.44
N GLN A 418 -13.78 2.07 -8.35
CA GLN A 418 -12.61 2.56 -7.62
C GLN A 418 -12.07 3.87 -8.18
N ARG A 419 -12.09 4.03 -9.52
CA ARG A 419 -11.67 5.27 -10.21
C ARG A 419 -12.67 6.43 -9.99
N GLN A 420 -13.97 6.14 -9.83
CA GLN A 420 -15.01 7.17 -9.64
C GLN A 420 -14.78 8.07 -8.42
N PHE A 421 -13.99 7.65 -7.43
CA PHE A 421 -13.65 8.50 -6.29
C PHE A 421 -12.81 9.73 -6.67
N LEU A 422 -12.07 9.68 -7.77
CA LEU A 422 -11.42 10.87 -8.34
C LEU A 422 -12.46 11.84 -8.91
N ASP A 423 -13.51 11.33 -9.55
CA ASP A 423 -14.61 12.14 -10.08
C ASP A 423 -15.45 12.75 -8.95
N LEU A 424 -15.72 11.99 -7.87
CA LEU A 424 -16.39 12.51 -6.67
C LEU A 424 -15.57 13.61 -6.00
N ALA A 425 -14.26 13.41 -5.86
CA ALA A 425 -13.34 14.41 -5.32
C ALA A 425 -13.34 15.69 -6.16
N LEU A 426 -13.31 15.57 -7.49
CA LEU A 426 -13.38 16.72 -8.41
C LEU A 426 -14.74 17.42 -8.34
N THR A 427 -15.83 16.66 -8.32
CA THR A 427 -17.20 17.19 -8.23
C THR A 427 -17.43 17.95 -6.92
N ALA A 428 -16.85 17.47 -5.81
CA ALA A 428 -16.96 18.11 -4.50
C ALA A 428 -16.31 19.51 -4.43
N LEU A 429 -15.45 19.85 -5.41
CA LEU A 429 -14.86 21.18 -5.53
C LEU A 429 -15.81 22.20 -6.14
N GLU A 430 -16.90 21.79 -6.79
CA GLU A 430 -17.86 22.69 -7.46
C GLU A 430 -17.15 23.66 -8.43
N ASP A 431 -17.28 24.97 -8.23
CA ASP A 431 -16.66 26.05 -9.01
C ASP A 431 -15.28 26.49 -8.49
N HIS A 432 -14.69 25.74 -7.56
CA HIS A 432 -13.43 26.11 -6.91
C HIS A 432 -12.25 26.16 -7.93
N PRO A 433 -11.35 27.18 -7.88
CA PRO A 433 -10.26 27.34 -8.86
C PRO A 433 -9.30 26.14 -9.02
N LEU A 434 -9.18 25.33 -7.96
CA LEU A 434 -8.42 24.08 -7.97
C LEU A 434 -8.86 23.10 -9.07
N VAL A 435 -10.13 23.12 -9.49
CA VAL A 435 -10.63 22.27 -10.59
C VAL A 435 -9.79 22.47 -11.86
N GLN A 436 -9.49 23.71 -12.23
CA GLN A 436 -8.66 24.00 -13.41
C GLN A 436 -7.23 23.50 -13.24
N SER A 437 -6.67 23.61 -12.02
CA SER A 437 -5.31 23.13 -11.76
C SER A 437 -5.22 21.60 -11.89
N ILE A 438 -6.24 20.88 -11.43
CA ILE A 438 -6.34 19.42 -11.58
C ILE A 438 -6.52 19.04 -13.07
N GLN A 439 -7.37 19.77 -13.80
CA GLN A 439 -7.58 19.54 -15.23
C GLN A 439 -6.29 19.72 -16.04
N ASN A 440 -5.52 20.78 -15.77
CA ASN A 440 -4.22 20.99 -16.42
C ASN A 440 -3.25 19.82 -16.13
N GLU A 441 -3.21 19.34 -14.88
CA GLU A 441 -2.39 18.19 -14.51
C GLU A 441 -2.86 16.88 -15.18
N TYR A 442 -4.17 16.73 -15.48
CA TYR A 442 -4.69 15.60 -16.25
C TYR A 442 -4.41 15.69 -17.75
N GLU A 443 -4.44 16.89 -18.32
CA GLU A 443 -4.06 17.14 -19.72
C GLU A 443 -2.59 16.79 -19.96
N ASP A 444 -1.72 17.09 -18.99
CA ASP A 444 -0.30 16.73 -19.03
C ASP A 444 -0.05 15.21 -19.05
N LEU A 445 -1.00 14.40 -18.57
CA LEU A 445 -0.92 12.92 -18.58
C LEU A 445 -1.37 12.30 -19.91
N VAL A 446 -1.91 13.07 -20.85
CA VAL A 446 -2.39 12.55 -22.13
C VAL A 446 -1.21 12.05 -22.96
N ALA A 447 -1.17 10.74 -23.20
CA ALA A 447 -0.17 10.10 -24.04
C ALA A 447 -0.57 10.22 -25.51
N ALA A 448 0.33 10.75 -26.33
CA ALA A 448 0.17 10.86 -27.78
C ALA A 448 1.51 10.55 -28.47
N GLU A 449 1.46 10.16 -29.74
CA GLU A 449 2.67 10.03 -30.54
C GLU A 449 3.33 11.42 -30.70
N PRO A 450 4.65 11.56 -30.46
CA PRO A 450 5.31 12.86 -30.53
C PRO A 450 5.33 13.40 -31.96
N ASP A 451 5.14 14.71 -32.12
CA ASP A 451 5.45 15.39 -33.37
C ASP A 451 6.97 15.54 -33.51
N LEU A 452 7.51 14.85 -34.51
CA LEU A 452 8.94 14.77 -34.80
C LEU A 452 9.33 15.55 -36.06
N SER A 453 8.43 16.38 -36.61
CA SER A 453 8.65 17.11 -37.87
C SER A 453 9.84 18.09 -37.83
N GLU A 454 10.14 18.67 -36.67
CA GLU A 454 11.29 19.56 -36.46
C GLU A 454 12.58 18.82 -36.05
N TYR A 455 12.53 17.50 -35.90
CA TYR A 455 13.65 16.69 -35.43
C TYR A 455 14.41 16.06 -36.58
N THR A 456 15.70 15.84 -36.38
CA THR A 456 16.57 15.12 -37.32
C THR A 456 16.92 13.75 -36.77
N GLU A 457 17.00 12.74 -37.62
CA GLU A 457 17.47 11.42 -37.20
C GLU A 457 18.96 11.47 -36.83
N ALA A 458 19.35 10.68 -35.83
CA ALA A 458 20.69 10.64 -35.27
C ALA A 458 21.15 9.19 -35.07
N SER A 459 22.46 8.98 -35.16
CA SER A 459 23.06 7.69 -34.84
C SER A 459 23.43 7.60 -33.35
N PRO A 460 23.17 6.47 -32.66
CA PRO A 460 23.49 6.29 -31.24
C PRO A 460 25.00 6.11 -30.96
N ASP A 461 25.82 5.88 -31.98
CA ASP A 461 27.24 5.57 -31.86
C ASP A 461 28.15 6.78 -31.64
N GLN A 462 27.60 7.94 -31.25
CA GLN A 462 28.35 9.16 -30.98
C GLN A 462 27.96 9.80 -29.64
N ASP A 463 28.86 10.62 -29.11
CA ASP A 463 28.57 11.46 -27.95
C ASP A 463 27.80 12.72 -28.37
N PHE A 464 26.79 13.09 -27.59
CA PHE A 464 26.05 14.33 -27.78
C PHE A 464 26.32 15.30 -26.63
N TYR A 465 26.70 16.53 -26.99
CA TYR A 465 27.02 17.60 -26.05
C TYR A 465 25.81 18.54 -25.92
N CYS A 466 25.44 18.85 -24.69
CA CYS A 466 24.24 19.62 -24.37
C CYS A 466 24.55 20.99 -23.77
N PRO A 467 23.61 21.96 -23.83
CA PRO A 467 23.77 23.33 -23.32
C PRO A 467 24.22 23.43 -21.86
N ASN A 468 23.73 22.50 -21.03
CA ASN A 468 24.01 22.44 -19.61
C ASN A 468 25.41 21.88 -19.29
N GLY A 469 26.20 21.52 -20.30
CA GLY A 469 27.49 20.84 -20.17
C GLY A 469 27.39 19.32 -20.07
N GLY A 470 26.18 18.76 -20.03
CA GLY A 470 25.94 17.33 -20.01
C GLY A 470 26.36 16.66 -21.31
N ILE A 471 26.84 15.43 -21.20
CA ILE A 471 27.22 14.59 -22.34
C ILE A 471 26.46 13.28 -22.25
N ILE A 472 25.75 12.92 -23.31
CA ILE A 472 24.98 11.67 -23.36
C ILE A 472 25.36 10.81 -24.55
N ARG A 473 25.21 9.49 -24.39
CA ARG A 473 25.34 8.49 -25.46
C ARG A 473 24.38 7.35 -25.24
N PHE A 474 23.81 6.84 -26.33
CA PHE A 474 22.77 5.83 -26.31
C PHE A 474 23.31 4.43 -26.65
N ALA A 475 22.76 3.40 -26.01
CA ALA A 475 22.88 2.02 -26.42
C ALA A 475 21.89 1.69 -27.54
N SER A 476 22.00 0.48 -28.10
CA SER A 476 21.10 -0.05 -29.13
C SER A 476 19.65 -0.26 -28.65
N ASP A 477 19.42 -0.29 -27.34
CA ASP A 477 18.10 -0.35 -26.70
C ASP A 477 17.52 1.04 -26.39
N GLY A 478 18.29 2.11 -26.64
CA GLY A 478 17.90 3.49 -26.35
C GLY A 478 18.15 3.95 -24.92
N SER A 479 18.70 3.09 -24.05
CA SER A 479 19.18 3.51 -22.73
C SER A 479 20.50 4.28 -22.83
N LEU A 480 20.83 5.05 -21.80
CA LEU A 480 22.07 5.81 -21.73
C LEU A 480 23.22 4.91 -21.28
N ILE A 481 24.29 4.87 -22.08
CA ILE A 481 25.60 4.28 -21.75
C ILE A 481 26.64 5.34 -21.40
N ARG A 482 26.26 6.61 -21.48
CA ARG A 482 27.02 7.76 -20.98
C ARG A 482 26.03 8.82 -20.49
N LEU A 483 26.30 9.36 -19.31
CA LEU A 483 25.57 10.48 -18.72
C LEU A 483 26.57 11.25 -17.87
N TYR A 484 27.24 12.22 -18.49
CA TYR A 484 28.21 13.07 -17.82
C TYR A 484 27.51 14.19 -17.07
N ASP A 485 27.75 14.23 -15.77
CA ASP A 485 27.36 15.31 -14.87
C ASP A 485 28.44 16.39 -14.89
N PRO A 486 28.17 17.56 -15.47
CA PRO A 486 29.14 18.65 -15.55
C PRO A 486 29.35 19.36 -14.22
N PHE A 487 28.42 19.21 -13.27
CA PHE A 487 28.42 19.89 -11.99
C PHE A 487 29.35 19.18 -11.01
N ASN A 488 29.18 17.86 -10.87
CA ASN A 488 30.06 17.02 -10.04
C ASN A 488 31.25 16.45 -10.82
N LYS A 489 31.35 16.70 -12.14
CA LYS A 489 32.40 16.20 -13.04
C LYS A 489 32.53 14.68 -13.05
N LYS A 490 31.40 13.99 -13.21
CA LYS A 490 31.28 12.54 -12.99
C LYS A 490 30.46 11.86 -14.08
N GLU A 491 30.81 10.61 -14.39
CA GLU A 491 30.02 9.75 -15.26
C GLU A 491 29.06 8.90 -14.43
N TRP A 492 27.77 8.98 -14.75
CA TRP A 492 26.71 8.23 -14.07
C TRP A 492 26.24 7.01 -14.85
N ALA A 493 26.59 6.89 -16.14
CA ALA A 493 26.26 5.72 -16.95
C ALA A 493 27.49 5.14 -17.66
N SER A 494 27.44 3.84 -17.96
CA SER A 494 28.46 3.09 -18.69
C SER A 494 27.82 1.96 -19.49
N SER A 495 28.60 1.24 -20.31
CA SER A 495 28.11 0.06 -21.05
C SER A 495 27.50 -1.04 -20.16
N THR A 496 27.92 -1.12 -18.90
CA THR A 496 27.48 -2.10 -17.88
C THR A 496 26.61 -1.48 -16.78
N SER A 497 26.39 -0.16 -16.80
CA SER A 497 25.60 0.58 -15.81
C SER A 497 24.74 1.58 -16.56
N ARG A 498 23.58 1.13 -17.02
CA ARG A 498 22.74 1.87 -17.96
C ARG A 498 21.66 2.66 -17.23
N ILE A 499 21.32 3.83 -17.76
CA ILE A 499 20.26 4.69 -17.22
C ILE A 499 19.13 4.80 -18.26
N GLY A 500 17.88 4.65 -17.82
CA GLY A 500 16.72 4.75 -18.69
C GLY A 500 16.49 3.52 -19.57
N GLN A 501 16.58 2.32 -18.96
CA GLN A 501 16.29 1.06 -19.64
C GLN A 501 14.79 0.80 -19.67
N ILE A 502 14.24 0.44 -20.83
CA ILE A 502 12.87 -0.10 -20.93
C ILE A 502 12.94 -1.59 -20.61
N LEU A 503 12.24 -2.00 -19.55
CA LEU A 503 12.22 -3.38 -19.09
C LEU A 503 10.82 -3.96 -19.33
N TYR A 504 10.75 -5.08 -20.03
CA TYR A 504 9.53 -5.85 -20.23
C TYR A 504 9.78 -7.31 -19.84
N ASP A 505 9.10 -7.76 -18.79
CA ASP A 505 9.28 -9.07 -18.20
C ASP A 505 7.97 -9.86 -18.26
N THR A 506 8.06 -11.14 -18.56
CA THR A 506 6.95 -12.11 -18.47
C THR A 506 7.30 -13.21 -17.47
N TYR A 507 6.27 -13.75 -16.82
CA TYR A 507 6.41 -14.72 -15.74
C TYR A 507 5.67 -16.02 -16.03
N VAL A 508 5.99 -17.07 -15.26
CA VAL A 508 5.38 -18.40 -15.37
C VAL A 508 4.81 -18.85 -14.03
N GLU A 509 4.02 -19.92 -14.05
CA GLU A 509 3.30 -20.41 -12.87
C GLU A 509 4.25 -20.76 -11.73
N GLN A 510 5.45 -21.24 -12.07
CA GLN A 510 6.51 -21.51 -11.13
C GLN A 510 6.96 -20.28 -10.33
N ASP A 511 6.93 -19.07 -10.91
CA ASP A 511 7.30 -17.84 -10.18
C ASP A 511 6.34 -17.56 -9.02
N PHE A 512 5.04 -17.82 -9.22
CA PHE A 512 4.00 -17.68 -8.20
C PHE A 512 4.12 -18.77 -7.12
N ILE A 513 4.41 -20.01 -7.53
CA ILE A 513 4.68 -21.11 -6.60
C ILE A 513 5.91 -20.79 -5.74
N ASP A 514 6.97 -20.24 -6.32
CA ASP A 514 8.18 -19.88 -5.59
C ASP A 514 7.99 -18.66 -4.70
N MET A 515 7.23 -17.66 -5.15
CA MET A 515 6.79 -16.55 -4.31
C MET A 515 6.03 -17.06 -3.09
N ALA A 516 5.02 -17.90 -3.29
CA ALA A 516 4.18 -18.43 -2.22
C ALA A 516 5.00 -19.12 -1.12
N LYS A 517 6.06 -19.87 -1.47
CA LYS A 517 6.98 -20.51 -0.50
C LYS A 517 7.72 -19.52 0.39
N LEU A 518 7.99 -18.32 -0.12
CA LEU A 518 8.78 -17.28 0.56
C LEU A 518 7.92 -16.20 1.21
N TYR A 519 6.61 -16.22 0.95
CA TYR A 519 5.70 -15.13 1.31
C TYR A 519 4.55 -15.57 2.23
N ASN A 520 3.96 -16.74 1.97
CA ASN A 520 2.78 -17.21 2.70
C ASN A 520 3.10 -17.49 4.18
N TYR A 521 2.12 -17.28 5.05
CA TYR A 521 2.27 -17.49 6.49
C TYR A 521 1.35 -18.59 7.04
N VAL A 522 0.08 -18.30 7.28
CA VAL A 522 -0.94 -19.27 7.72
C VAL A 522 -1.72 -19.83 6.52
N SER A 523 -2.02 -18.99 5.52
CA SER A 523 -2.75 -19.36 4.31
C SER A 523 -2.06 -18.82 3.05
N GLY A 524 -2.63 -19.10 1.88
CA GLY A 524 -2.32 -18.35 0.66
C GLY A 524 -3.10 -17.04 0.59
N VAL A 525 -2.53 -16.06 -0.11
CA VAL A 525 -3.03 -14.67 -0.26
C VAL A 525 -3.74 -14.44 -1.60
N GLY A 526 -3.93 -15.48 -2.41
CA GLY A 526 -4.37 -15.31 -3.80
C GLY A 526 -3.29 -14.61 -4.63
N TYR A 527 -2.09 -15.20 -4.67
CA TYR A 527 -1.00 -14.88 -5.61
C TYR A 527 -0.66 -16.11 -6.42
N ASP A 528 -1.62 -16.56 -7.21
CA ASP A 528 -1.46 -17.70 -8.10
C ASP A 528 -2.01 -17.41 -9.50
N LYS A 529 -1.49 -18.16 -10.46
CA LYS A 529 -1.93 -18.14 -11.84
C LYS A 529 -2.13 -19.59 -12.29
N PRO A 530 -3.04 -20.32 -11.65
CA PRO A 530 -3.11 -21.78 -11.77
C PRO A 530 -3.47 -22.20 -13.18
N ASN A 531 -2.86 -23.30 -13.63
CA ASN A 531 -3.04 -23.93 -14.94
C ASN A 531 -2.64 -23.04 -16.14
N MET A 532 -2.01 -21.88 -15.94
CA MET A 532 -1.60 -21.06 -17.09
C MET A 532 -0.51 -21.75 -17.91
N THR A 533 0.31 -22.60 -17.28
CA THR A 533 1.31 -23.42 -17.98
C THR A 533 0.66 -24.33 -19.00
N ASP A 534 -0.43 -24.99 -18.62
CA ASP A 534 -1.13 -25.97 -19.46
C ASP A 534 -2.00 -25.33 -20.54
N ASN A 535 -2.58 -24.15 -20.25
CA ASN A 535 -3.55 -23.50 -21.14
C ASN A 535 -2.93 -22.46 -22.09
N ALA A 536 -1.78 -21.86 -21.75
CA ALA A 536 -1.18 -20.77 -22.52
C ALA A 536 0.34 -20.87 -22.71
N HIS A 537 1.01 -21.81 -22.03
CA HIS A 537 2.44 -22.06 -22.13
C HIS A 537 3.31 -20.78 -22.05
N PRO A 538 3.17 -19.91 -21.04
CA PRO A 538 3.97 -18.70 -20.93
C PRO A 538 5.46 -19.01 -20.73
N GLU A 539 6.30 -18.02 -21.02
CA GLU A 539 7.76 -18.07 -20.91
C GLU A 539 8.21 -17.04 -19.88
N LYS A 540 9.10 -17.46 -18.98
CA LYS A 540 9.75 -16.55 -18.04
C LYS A 540 10.91 -15.87 -18.75
N LYS A 541 10.80 -14.56 -19.00
CA LYS A 541 11.82 -13.87 -19.80
C LYS A 541 11.80 -12.36 -19.59
N ARG A 542 13.00 -11.78 -19.48
CA ARG A 542 13.23 -10.35 -19.75
C ARG A 542 13.46 -10.18 -21.24
N TRP A 543 12.51 -9.55 -21.93
CA TRP A 543 12.54 -9.45 -23.39
C TRP A 543 13.50 -8.36 -23.86
N GLU A 544 14.19 -8.61 -24.97
CA GLU A 544 15.08 -7.63 -25.59
C GLU A 544 14.25 -6.47 -26.16
N VAL A 545 14.58 -5.26 -25.74
CA VAL A 545 14.09 -4.02 -26.35
C VAL A 545 15.15 -3.48 -27.30
N THR A 546 14.71 -3.03 -28.48
CA THR A 546 15.57 -2.42 -29.48
C THR A 546 15.06 -1.03 -29.83
N MET A 547 15.97 -0.08 -29.93
CA MET A 547 15.70 1.22 -30.51
C MET A 547 15.55 1.06 -32.02
N LEU A 548 14.48 1.64 -32.57
CA LEU A 548 14.23 1.74 -34.01
C LEU A 548 14.87 3.01 -34.58
N ASN A 549 14.65 4.13 -33.91
CA ASN A 549 15.13 5.43 -34.34
C ASN A 549 15.52 6.28 -33.13
N LEU A 550 16.54 7.11 -33.31
CA LEU A 550 16.90 8.20 -32.40
C LEU A 550 16.70 9.50 -33.17
N TYR A 551 15.89 10.40 -32.62
CA TYR A 551 15.68 11.73 -33.17
C TYR A 551 16.31 12.76 -32.25
N LYS A 552 16.90 13.81 -32.82
CA LYS A 552 17.50 14.92 -32.07
C LYS A 552 16.97 16.27 -32.55
N TYR A 553 16.87 17.18 -31.60
CA TYR A 553 16.64 18.59 -31.82
C TYR A 553 17.60 19.40 -30.94
N ILE A 554 18.33 20.32 -31.56
CA ILE A 554 19.20 21.27 -30.86
C ILE A 554 18.60 22.66 -31.08
N GLY A 555 18.20 23.31 -30.00
CA GLY A 555 17.55 24.63 -30.07
C GLY A 555 18.48 25.71 -30.60
N LEU A 556 17.88 26.75 -31.18
CA LEU A 556 18.59 27.94 -31.63
C LEU A 556 19.44 28.53 -30.49
N ASN A 557 20.65 28.97 -30.81
CA ASN A 557 21.65 29.46 -29.85
C ASN A 557 22.12 28.41 -28.82
N PHE A 558 21.93 27.12 -29.06
CA PHE A 558 22.38 26.04 -28.19
C PHE A 558 21.82 26.17 -26.75
N THR A 559 20.53 26.47 -26.64
CA THR A 559 19.82 26.67 -25.36
C THR A 559 19.11 25.42 -24.86
N THR A 560 18.74 24.51 -25.77
CA THR A 560 18.08 23.25 -25.44
C THR A 560 18.60 22.10 -26.31
N CYS A 561 18.59 20.90 -25.78
CA CYS A 561 18.91 19.67 -26.46
C CYS A 561 17.84 18.63 -26.11
N VAL A 562 17.17 18.09 -27.13
CA VAL A 562 16.08 17.13 -26.97
C VAL A 562 16.37 15.91 -27.83
N PHE A 563 16.19 14.73 -27.24
CA PHE A 563 16.28 13.45 -27.93
C PHE A 563 14.99 12.67 -27.77
N TRP A 564 14.51 12.06 -28.83
CA TRP A 564 13.45 11.06 -28.78
C TRP A 564 13.99 9.71 -29.21
N VAL A 565 13.87 8.73 -28.32
CA VAL A 565 14.11 7.32 -28.61
C VAL A 565 12.78 6.69 -28.96
N LYS A 566 12.67 6.12 -30.17
CA LYS A 566 11.55 5.24 -30.55
C LYS A 566 12.01 3.80 -30.41
N ALA A 567 11.37 3.01 -29.56
CA ALA A 567 11.80 1.64 -29.26
C ALA A 567 10.63 0.66 -29.24
N VAL A 568 10.94 -0.63 -29.45
CA VAL A 568 9.98 -1.74 -29.42
C VAL A 568 10.60 -2.97 -28.78
N THR A 569 9.79 -3.85 -28.23
CA THR A 569 10.21 -5.22 -27.97
C THR A 569 10.53 -5.92 -29.29
N LYS A 570 11.69 -6.57 -29.36
CA LYS A 570 12.24 -7.14 -30.61
C LYS A 570 11.44 -8.35 -31.12
N ASP A 571 10.91 -9.15 -30.20
CA ASP A 571 10.14 -10.35 -30.53
C ASP A 571 8.65 -10.02 -30.60
N ASP A 572 8.03 -10.30 -31.75
CA ASP A 572 6.60 -10.04 -32.00
C ASP A 572 5.67 -10.77 -31.03
N GLN A 573 6.10 -11.91 -30.47
CA GLN A 573 5.27 -12.66 -29.52
C GLN A 573 4.93 -11.86 -28.26
N THR A 574 5.77 -10.89 -27.90
CA THR A 574 5.49 -9.97 -26.78
C THR A 574 4.21 -9.18 -26.96
N ARG A 575 3.81 -8.88 -28.21
CA ARG A 575 2.60 -8.13 -28.54
C ARG A 575 1.41 -9.02 -28.91
N THR A 576 1.68 -10.19 -29.50
CA THR A 576 0.63 -11.10 -30.00
C THR A 576 0.18 -12.11 -28.95
N LYS A 577 1.08 -12.62 -28.12
CA LYS A 577 0.80 -13.59 -27.04
C LYS A 577 0.65 -12.92 -25.67
N TYR A 578 1.46 -11.90 -25.39
CA TYR A 578 1.44 -11.15 -24.14
C TYR A 578 0.88 -9.73 -24.35
N GLY A 579 1.23 -8.78 -23.49
CA GLY A 579 0.67 -7.44 -23.44
C GLY A 579 1.68 -6.32 -23.68
N ALA A 580 2.80 -6.54 -24.37
CA ALA A 580 3.71 -5.45 -24.68
C ALA A 580 3.03 -4.35 -25.51
N PRO A 581 3.36 -3.07 -25.30
CA PRO A 581 2.87 -1.99 -26.14
C PRO A 581 3.42 -2.06 -27.56
N LYS A 582 2.68 -1.47 -28.50
CA LYS A 582 3.09 -1.33 -29.90
C LYS A 582 4.41 -0.58 -30.03
N VAL A 583 4.61 0.46 -29.23
CA VAL A 583 5.81 1.30 -29.27
C VAL A 583 6.03 2.00 -27.93
N PHE A 584 7.31 2.22 -27.61
CA PHE A 584 7.76 3.12 -26.57
C PHE A 584 8.40 4.36 -27.18
N TYR A 585 8.14 5.52 -26.57
CA TYR A 585 8.89 6.74 -26.84
C TYR A 585 9.50 7.27 -25.54
N ILE A 586 10.81 7.54 -25.55
CA ILE A 586 11.51 8.18 -24.41
C ILE A 586 12.07 9.51 -24.88
N GLN A 587 11.65 10.61 -24.25
CA GLN A 587 12.27 11.92 -24.44
C GLN A 587 13.38 12.11 -23.41
N TYR A 588 14.53 12.62 -23.82
CA TYR A 588 15.53 13.21 -22.92
C TYR A 588 15.71 14.67 -23.29
N ARG A 589 15.41 15.59 -22.37
CA ARG A 589 15.50 17.04 -22.56
C ARG A 589 16.45 17.67 -21.55
N MET A 590 17.43 18.40 -22.06
CA MET A 590 18.40 19.17 -21.29
C MET A 590 18.38 20.62 -21.74
N GLU A 591 18.27 21.54 -20.79
CA GLU A 591 18.18 22.97 -21.07
C GLU A 591 19.33 23.71 -20.38
N SER A 592 19.70 24.87 -20.93
CA SER A 592 20.64 25.77 -20.27
C SER A 592 20.01 26.28 -18.97
N SER A 593 20.54 25.81 -17.84
CA SER A 593 20.02 26.11 -16.50
C SER A 593 21.16 26.24 -15.50
N ILE A 594 20.90 26.94 -14.40
CA ILE A 594 21.85 27.08 -13.29
C ILE A 594 22.09 25.72 -12.61
N MET A 595 21.05 24.89 -12.51
CA MET A 595 21.15 23.51 -12.02
C MET A 595 20.94 22.54 -13.19
N PRO A 596 21.98 21.82 -13.63
CA PRO A 596 21.86 20.91 -14.76
C PRO A 596 20.95 19.73 -14.39
N THR A 597 19.87 19.56 -15.15
CA THR A 597 18.93 18.44 -15.02
C THR A 597 18.70 17.78 -16.38
N VAL A 598 18.18 16.55 -16.36
CA VAL A 598 17.66 15.84 -17.53
C VAL A 598 16.19 15.53 -17.27
N ASN A 599 15.29 16.21 -17.99
CA ASN A 599 13.87 15.87 -17.97
C ASN A 599 13.62 14.69 -18.91
N VAL A 600 12.85 13.73 -18.44
CA VAL A 600 12.60 12.47 -19.16
C VAL A 600 11.12 12.20 -19.24
N THR A 601 10.59 12.12 -20.47
CA THR A 601 9.21 11.71 -20.71
C THR A 601 9.20 10.25 -21.16
N PHE A 602 8.45 9.40 -20.48
CA PHE A 602 8.19 8.01 -20.88
C PHE A 602 6.79 7.91 -21.49
N LEU A 603 6.69 7.35 -22.68
CA LEU A 603 5.42 7.02 -23.34
C LEU A 603 5.39 5.54 -23.70
N MET A 604 4.28 4.86 -23.36
CA MET A 604 3.90 3.59 -23.97
C MET A 604 2.59 3.77 -24.73
N LEU A 605 2.54 3.31 -25.97
CA LEU A 605 1.37 3.45 -26.84
C LEU A 605 0.90 2.10 -27.38
N GLY A 606 -0.42 1.90 -27.39
CA GLY A 606 -1.08 0.72 -27.94
C GLY A 606 -0.74 -0.56 -27.19
N LYS A 607 -0.90 -0.55 -25.87
CA LYS A 607 -0.76 -1.74 -25.02
C LYS A 607 -1.88 -2.75 -25.28
N THR A 608 -1.51 -3.99 -25.62
CA THR A 608 -2.46 -5.10 -25.73
C THR A 608 -2.93 -5.55 -24.34
N THR A 609 -4.23 -5.80 -24.19
CA THR A 609 -4.80 -6.40 -22.98
C THR A 609 -4.32 -7.84 -22.81
N THR A 610 -3.77 -8.17 -21.65
CA THR A 610 -3.45 -9.55 -21.28
C THR A 610 -3.63 -9.79 -19.79
N ARG A 611 -4.03 -11.02 -19.44
CA ARG A 611 -4.04 -11.53 -18.06
C ARG A 611 -2.86 -12.47 -17.77
N LEU A 612 -2.06 -12.79 -18.79
CA LEU A 612 -0.77 -13.43 -18.56
C LEU A 612 0.11 -12.48 -17.73
N PRO A 613 0.89 -13.03 -16.79
CA PRO A 613 1.65 -12.20 -15.87
C PRO A 613 2.82 -11.53 -16.57
N GLU A 614 2.87 -10.22 -16.46
CA GLU A 614 3.89 -9.38 -17.05
C GLU A 614 4.19 -8.16 -16.18
N SER A 615 5.31 -7.49 -16.46
CA SER A 615 5.59 -6.16 -15.95
C SER A 615 6.33 -5.28 -16.95
N ILE A 616 6.05 -3.99 -16.90
CA ILE A 616 6.74 -2.93 -17.62
C ILE A 616 7.41 -2.02 -16.58
N SER A 617 8.69 -1.74 -16.72
CA SER A 617 9.42 -0.87 -15.80
C SER A 617 10.44 0.02 -16.53
N PHE A 618 10.80 1.14 -15.91
CA PHE A 618 11.84 2.04 -16.40
C PHE A 618 13.03 2.04 -15.45
N GLY A 619 14.13 1.43 -15.91
CA GLY A 619 15.27 1.01 -15.08
C GLY A 619 16.45 1.99 -15.08
N PHE A 620 17.09 2.08 -13.91
CA PHE A 620 18.21 2.97 -13.61
C PHE A 620 19.28 2.22 -12.84
N GLN A 621 20.43 2.05 -13.48
CA GLN A 621 21.64 1.50 -12.87
C GLN A 621 22.76 2.55 -12.98
N PRO A 622 22.78 3.57 -12.10
CA PRO A 622 23.89 4.51 -12.07
C PRO A 622 25.19 3.81 -11.67
N VAL A 623 26.33 4.34 -12.12
CA VAL A 623 27.65 3.87 -11.68
C VAL A 623 27.76 4.03 -10.15
N ASN A 624 27.70 2.92 -9.41
CA ASN A 624 27.77 2.93 -7.96
C ASN A 624 29.21 3.22 -7.52
N GLN A 625 29.39 4.29 -6.73
CA GLN A 625 30.69 4.75 -6.22
C GLN A 625 30.74 4.80 -4.69
N GLY A 626 30.00 3.91 -4.01
CA GLY A 626 29.94 3.91 -2.53
C GLY A 626 29.02 5.00 -1.97
N TYR A 627 28.06 5.45 -2.76
CA TYR A 627 27.04 6.43 -2.35
C TYR A 627 25.88 5.69 -1.67
N GLN A 628 25.15 6.39 -0.80
CA GLN A 628 24.01 5.84 -0.07
C GLN A 628 22.71 6.06 -0.86
N TRP A 629 21.87 5.02 -0.87
CA TRP A 629 20.53 5.07 -1.43
C TRP A 629 19.54 5.58 -0.40
N THR A 630 18.61 6.44 -0.81
CA THR A 630 17.45 6.79 0.01
C THR A 630 16.20 6.93 -0.85
N LEU A 631 15.05 6.61 -0.28
CA LEU A 631 13.73 6.71 -0.90
C LEU A 631 12.92 7.80 -0.19
N ASP A 632 12.34 8.74 -0.93
CA ASP A 632 11.38 9.70 -0.37
C ASP A 632 10.03 9.00 -0.13
N LYS A 633 9.64 8.89 1.14
CA LYS A 633 8.31 8.47 1.57
C LYS A 633 7.72 9.56 2.45
N MET A 634 6.56 10.08 2.07
CA MET A 634 5.86 11.15 2.81
C MET A 634 6.77 12.34 3.19
N SER A 635 7.67 12.77 2.28
CA SER A 635 8.64 13.85 2.51
C SER A 635 9.70 13.52 3.58
N GLN A 636 9.99 12.24 3.81
CA GLN A 636 11.06 11.74 4.67
C GLN A 636 11.94 10.77 3.88
N TYR A 637 13.25 10.83 4.08
CA TYR A 637 14.19 9.94 3.41
C TYR A 637 14.40 8.65 4.19
N ILE A 638 14.06 7.53 3.55
CA ILE A 638 14.14 6.19 4.12
C ILE A 638 15.32 5.45 3.49
N ASP A 639 16.16 4.84 4.31
CA ASP A 639 17.21 3.93 3.86
C ASP A 639 16.58 2.58 3.48
N PRO A 640 16.63 2.16 2.20
CA PRO A 640 16.05 0.88 1.77
C PRO A 640 16.79 -0.34 2.32
N CYS A 641 17.97 -0.15 2.93
CA CYS A 641 18.75 -1.21 3.56
C CYS A 641 18.43 -1.40 5.06
N ASP A 642 17.65 -0.49 5.67
CA ASP A 642 17.21 -0.56 7.09
C ASP A 642 15.72 -0.93 7.18
N VAL A 643 15.39 -2.14 6.71
CA VAL A 643 14.02 -2.69 6.73
C VAL A 643 13.99 -3.96 7.57
N VAL A 644 13.00 -4.10 8.44
CA VAL A 644 12.84 -5.30 9.28
C VAL A 644 12.66 -6.57 8.45
N LEU A 645 13.08 -7.72 9.00
CA LEU A 645 12.73 -9.03 8.44
C LEU A 645 11.22 -9.13 8.22
N ASN A 646 10.79 -9.75 7.11
CA ASN A 646 9.40 -9.81 6.64
C ASN A 646 8.76 -8.46 6.27
N GLY A 647 9.48 -7.33 6.35
CA GLY A 647 9.06 -6.05 5.78
C GLY A 647 9.33 -5.96 4.27
N SER A 648 8.86 -4.90 3.62
CA SER A 648 9.08 -4.74 2.18
C SER A 648 10.52 -4.36 1.83
N GLN A 649 11.29 -5.35 1.38
CA GLN A 649 12.73 -5.23 1.08
C GLN A 649 13.00 -4.73 -0.34
N TYR A 650 12.26 -5.26 -1.32
CA TYR A 650 12.60 -5.06 -2.74
C TYR A 650 11.62 -4.18 -3.50
N VAL A 651 10.44 -3.91 -2.94
CA VAL A 651 9.42 -3.11 -3.60
C VAL A 651 8.91 -2.04 -2.65
N HIS A 652 8.99 -0.79 -3.07
CA HIS A 652 8.64 0.34 -2.21
C HIS A 652 7.71 1.29 -2.93
N GLY A 653 6.80 1.91 -2.19
CA GLY A 653 6.18 3.16 -2.63
C GLY A 653 7.14 4.32 -2.38
N VAL A 654 7.18 5.25 -3.32
CA VAL A 654 7.89 6.52 -3.22
C VAL A 654 6.93 7.66 -3.49
N LYS A 655 7.08 8.75 -2.72
CA LYS A 655 6.40 10.00 -3.01
C LYS A 655 6.98 10.55 -4.31
N ASN A 656 8.21 11.04 -4.34
CA ASN A 656 8.75 11.59 -5.59
C ASN A 656 10.17 11.14 -5.94
N GLU A 657 11.00 10.75 -4.97
CA GLU A 657 12.46 10.73 -5.19
C GLU A 657 13.10 9.39 -4.82
N VAL A 658 14.07 8.99 -5.65
CA VAL A 658 15.10 8.00 -5.33
C VAL A 658 16.45 8.72 -5.42
N ASN A 659 17.21 8.72 -4.34
CA ASN A 659 18.50 9.42 -4.28
C ASN A 659 19.66 8.44 -4.18
N LEU A 660 20.78 8.82 -4.79
CA LEU A 660 22.08 8.21 -4.58
C LEU A 660 23.08 9.32 -4.27
N LEU A 661 23.38 9.52 -2.97
CA LEU A 661 24.15 10.65 -2.45
C LEU A 661 25.36 10.20 -1.65
N ASN A 662 26.42 11.01 -1.61
CA ASN A 662 27.56 10.81 -0.73
C ASN A 662 27.34 11.43 0.66
N GLU A 663 28.35 11.34 1.54
CA GLU A 663 28.29 11.88 2.91
C GLU A 663 28.08 13.41 2.96
N ASP A 664 28.45 14.14 1.90
CA ASP A 664 28.23 15.59 1.75
C ASP A 664 26.86 15.93 1.13
N ASN A 665 25.96 14.95 0.98
CA ASN A 665 24.67 15.04 0.28
C ASN A 665 24.76 15.44 -1.21
N LYS A 666 25.89 15.15 -1.86
CA LYS A 666 26.10 15.37 -3.30
C LYS A 666 25.91 14.08 -4.07
N GLY A 667 25.36 14.17 -5.28
CA GLY A 667 25.18 12.99 -6.13
C GLY A 667 24.11 13.16 -7.18
N ILE A 668 23.30 12.12 -7.35
CA ILE A 668 22.26 12.05 -8.37
C ILE A 668 20.93 11.71 -7.72
N GLN A 669 19.89 12.40 -8.16
CA GLN A 669 18.51 12.21 -7.72
C GLN A 669 17.63 11.91 -8.92
N PHE A 670 16.71 10.96 -8.76
CA PHE A 670 15.73 10.57 -9.75
C PHE A 670 14.34 10.88 -9.23
N PHE A 671 13.69 11.85 -9.85
CA PHE A 671 12.34 12.30 -9.53
C PHE A 671 11.33 11.60 -10.44
N THR A 672 10.18 11.21 -9.88
CA THR A 672 9.00 10.70 -10.60
C THR A 672 7.79 11.56 -10.24
N ARG A 673 7.07 12.07 -11.25
CA ARG A 673 5.79 12.76 -11.02
C ARG A 673 4.64 11.77 -10.87
N ASP A 674 4.68 10.69 -11.63
CA ASP A 674 3.47 9.93 -11.94
C ASP A 674 3.53 8.47 -11.48
N VAL A 675 4.72 7.88 -11.32
CA VAL A 675 4.88 6.45 -11.00
C VAL A 675 5.28 6.27 -9.54
N PRO A 676 4.44 5.64 -8.70
CA PRO A 676 4.69 5.56 -7.25
C PRO A 676 5.54 4.37 -6.82
N ILE A 677 5.68 3.33 -7.64
CA ILE A 677 6.31 2.07 -7.20
C ILE A 677 7.73 1.95 -7.76
N VAL A 678 8.66 1.57 -6.89
CA VAL A 678 10.06 1.30 -7.21
C VAL A 678 10.41 -0.14 -6.86
N ASN A 679 11.00 -0.87 -7.81
CA ASN A 679 11.58 -2.18 -7.60
C ASN A 679 13.10 -2.04 -7.45
N LEU A 680 13.71 -2.68 -6.46
CA LEU A 680 15.15 -2.69 -6.23
C LEU A 680 15.81 -3.96 -6.79
N GLY A 681 16.99 -3.80 -7.37
CA GLY A 681 17.82 -4.89 -7.88
C GLY A 681 19.20 -4.94 -7.23
N THR A 682 19.62 -6.14 -6.85
CA THR A 682 20.91 -6.43 -6.21
C THR A 682 21.79 -7.33 -7.10
N ASP A 683 23.03 -7.57 -6.68
CA ASP A 683 23.95 -8.50 -7.37
C ASP A 683 23.34 -9.89 -7.65
N ASN A 684 22.47 -10.36 -6.75
CA ASN A 684 21.91 -11.71 -6.80
C ASN A 684 20.43 -11.75 -7.18
N ARG A 685 19.79 -10.59 -7.38
CA ARG A 685 18.37 -10.50 -7.66
C ARG A 685 18.10 -9.33 -8.59
N ILE A 686 17.55 -9.62 -9.76
CA ILE A 686 17.06 -8.58 -10.67
C ILE A 686 15.91 -7.79 -10.02
N ASP A 687 15.78 -6.53 -10.40
CA ASP A 687 14.60 -5.73 -10.08
C ASP A 687 13.34 -6.40 -10.65
N SER A 688 12.31 -6.53 -9.80
CA SER A 688 11.10 -7.30 -10.09
C SER A 688 9.96 -6.89 -9.15
N PRO A 689 8.68 -6.92 -9.60
CA PRO A 689 7.51 -6.62 -8.77
C PRO A 689 7.28 -7.62 -7.63
N PHE A 690 7.88 -8.81 -7.68
CA PHE A 690 7.73 -9.79 -6.61
C PHE A 690 8.44 -9.30 -5.34
N PRO A 691 7.77 -9.13 -4.19
CA PRO A 691 8.38 -8.54 -3.00
C PRO A 691 9.39 -9.48 -2.29
N VAL A 692 9.49 -10.72 -2.74
CA VAL A 692 10.30 -11.78 -2.14
C VAL A 692 11.75 -11.84 -2.66
N PRO A 693 12.69 -12.42 -1.88
CA PRO A 693 12.52 -12.92 -0.51
C PRO A 693 12.29 -11.78 0.48
N LEU A 694 11.52 -12.00 1.55
CA LEU A 694 11.31 -10.96 2.57
C LEU A 694 12.45 -10.93 3.61
N GLN A 695 13.68 -10.96 3.12
CA GLN A 695 14.91 -11.05 3.92
C GLN A 695 15.76 -9.80 3.68
N PRO A 696 16.29 -9.16 4.74
CA PRO A 696 17.23 -8.05 4.60
C PRO A 696 18.41 -8.43 3.70
N PHE A 697 18.77 -7.53 2.79
CA PHE A 697 19.92 -7.70 1.91
C PHE A 697 21.08 -6.80 2.35
N GLU A 698 22.30 -7.22 2.00
CA GLU A 698 23.50 -6.41 2.24
C GLU A 698 23.47 -5.18 1.34
N CYS A 699 23.50 -3.98 1.93
CA CYS A 699 23.36 -2.72 1.19
C CYS A 699 24.42 -2.56 0.08
N SER A 700 25.61 -3.11 0.30
CA SER A 700 26.71 -3.14 -0.67
C SER A 700 26.38 -3.92 -1.95
N THR A 701 25.32 -4.72 -1.97
CA THR A 701 24.85 -5.48 -3.14
C THR A 701 23.80 -4.74 -3.96
N LEU A 702 23.25 -3.62 -3.48
CA LEU A 702 22.26 -2.82 -4.22
C LEU A 702 22.95 -2.17 -5.44
N ARG A 703 22.36 -2.37 -6.62
CA ARG A 703 22.95 -1.94 -7.91
C ARG A 703 22.06 -1.03 -8.71
N ASN A 704 20.77 -1.33 -8.75
CA ASN A 704 19.83 -0.63 -9.60
C ASN A 704 18.46 -0.54 -8.93
N PHE A 705 17.62 0.29 -9.53
CA PHE A 705 16.19 0.32 -9.26
C PHE A 705 15.43 0.55 -10.56
N SER A 706 14.15 0.26 -10.57
CA SER A 706 13.26 0.61 -11.68
C SER A 706 11.93 1.14 -11.18
N PHE A 707 11.40 2.16 -11.86
CA PHE A 707 10.03 2.59 -11.64
C PHE A 707 9.09 1.57 -12.30
N ASN A 708 8.26 0.92 -11.50
CA ASN A 708 7.32 -0.11 -11.92
C ASN A 708 6.09 0.57 -12.54
N ILE A 709 6.12 0.71 -13.87
CA ILE A 709 5.06 1.38 -14.64
C ILE A 709 3.78 0.56 -14.55
N TYR A 710 3.87 -0.75 -14.74
CA TYR A 710 2.73 -1.65 -14.73
C TYR A 710 3.15 -3.07 -14.36
N ASN A 711 2.30 -3.78 -13.59
CA ASN A 711 2.33 -5.23 -13.48
C ASN A 711 0.95 -5.80 -13.14
N ASN A 712 0.73 -7.08 -13.40
CA ASN A 712 -0.49 -7.81 -13.04
C ASN A 712 -0.20 -9.14 -12.34
N ILE A 713 0.81 -9.17 -11.45
CA ILE A 713 1.19 -10.38 -10.71
C ILE A 713 0.23 -10.72 -9.56
N TRP A 714 -1.03 -10.29 -9.68
CA TRP A 714 -2.09 -10.41 -8.70
C TRP A 714 -3.30 -11.13 -9.31
N ASN A 715 -4.08 -11.82 -8.48
CA ASN A 715 -5.36 -12.43 -8.88
C ASN A 715 -6.49 -12.16 -7.88
N THR A 716 -6.20 -11.40 -6.83
CA THR A 716 -7.17 -10.95 -5.83
C THR A 716 -7.00 -9.46 -5.62
N ASN A 717 -8.13 -8.77 -5.42
CA ASN A 717 -8.23 -7.36 -5.01
C ASN A 717 -7.76 -6.30 -6.01
N TYR A 718 -6.69 -6.54 -6.79
CA TYR A 718 -6.15 -5.62 -7.78
C TYR A 718 -6.55 -5.99 -9.22
N PRO A 719 -6.51 -5.04 -10.16
CA PRO A 719 -6.61 -5.32 -11.59
C PRO A 719 -5.73 -6.48 -12.06
N MET A 720 -6.38 -7.48 -12.65
CA MET A 720 -5.76 -8.74 -13.08
C MET A 720 -5.27 -8.69 -14.54
N TRP A 721 -5.73 -7.71 -15.31
CA TRP A 721 -5.28 -7.40 -16.66
C TRP A 721 -5.38 -5.91 -16.93
N TYR A 722 -4.57 -5.43 -17.86
CA TYR A 722 -4.58 -4.05 -18.31
C TYR A 722 -4.14 -3.97 -19.79
N PRO A 723 -4.72 -3.06 -20.58
CA PRO A 723 -5.83 -2.19 -20.25
C PRO A 723 -7.16 -2.97 -20.10
N PHE A 724 -8.06 -2.49 -19.23
CA PHE A 724 -9.44 -2.99 -19.15
C PHE A 724 -10.48 -2.01 -19.70
N ASN A 725 -10.08 -0.75 -19.99
CA ASN A 725 -10.82 0.17 -20.84
C ASN A 725 -9.96 0.55 -22.04
N GLN A 726 -10.55 0.77 -23.21
CA GLN A 726 -9.79 1.07 -24.43
C GLN A 726 -8.87 2.30 -24.29
N GLN A 727 -9.32 3.35 -23.59
CA GLN A 727 -8.55 4.58 -23.35
C GLN A 727 -7.30 4.37 -22.49
N ASP A 728 -7.17 3.22 -21.83
CA ASP A 728 -6.07 2.90 -20.93
C ASP A 728 -4.85 2.30 -21.68
N GLU A 729 -4.95 2.07 -22.99
CA GLU A 729 -3.90 1.44 -23.80
C GLU A 729 -2.62 2.31 -23.95
N ASN A 730 -2.74 3.60 -23.65
CA ASN A 730 -1.67 4.58 -23.77
C ASN A 730 -1.37 5.18 -22.39
N PHE A 731 -0.09 5.40 -22.10
CA PHE A 731 0.35 5.95 -20.81
C PHE A 731 1.58 6.84 -20.97
N LYS A 732 1.60 7.91 -20.18
CA LYS A 732 2.67 8.90 -20.09
C LYS A 732 3.11 9.05 -18.64
N ALA A 733 4.42 9.12 -18.42
CA ALA A 733 5.00 9.49 -17.14
C ALA A 733 6.18 10.45 -17.34
N GLU A 734 6.34 11.38 -16.39
CA GLU A 734 7.44 12.32 -16.37
C GLU A 734 8.42 12.01 -15.22
N PHE A 735 9.71 12.08 -15.54
CA PHE A 735 10.81 11.93 -14.62
C PHE A 735 11.79 13.08 -14.76
N THR A 736 12.57 13.34 -13.71
CA THR A 736 13.69 14.29 -13.78
C THR A 736 14.91 13.67 -13.12
N ILE A 737 16.06 13.75 -13.79
CA ILE A 737 17.36 13.39 -13.23
C ILE A 737 18.05 14.70 -12.84
N SER A 738 18.36 14.85 -11.56
CA SER A 738 18.98 16.05 -10.99
C SER A 738 20.36 15.74 -10.44
N PHE A 739 21.33 16.61 -10.73
CA PHE A 739 22.69 16.53 -10.18
C PHE A 739 22.79 17.44 -8.94
N ILE A 740 23.06 16.85 -7.78
CA ILE A 740 23.13 17.54 -6.47
C ILE A 740 24.61 17.80 -6.13
N SER A 741 24.96 19.01 -5.70
CA SER A 741 26.34 19.44 -5.34
C SER A 741 26.43 20.08 -3.96
#